data_AF-A0A919Q585-F1
#
_entry.id   AF-A0A919Q585-F1
#
_cell.length_a   1.000
_cell.length_b   1.000
_cell.length_c   1.000
_cell.angle_alpha   90.00
_cell.angle_beta   90.00
_cell.angle_gamma   90.00
#
_symmetry.space_group_name_H-M   'P 1'
#
loop_
_entity.id
_entity.type
_entity.pdbx_description
1 polymer ?
#
loop_
_entity_poly.entity_id
_entity_poly.type
_entity_poly.pdbx_seq_one_letter_code
_entity_poly.pdbx_strand_id
1 'polypeptide(L)'
;MSDTGMNTPRISASPASAAAPVRPSTGIQRTASAPGAGTVAMANGIPPWSATGAPVTGKQPTRRPTGAQPTRRSTGAKPRTSTRAAGAKATGASAASKPSTTAKGGGSGNGGGKGSKRDDWPTWRRWLWRIGIWALIALLAVSLIGAIALFIRYTQLDVPDPDDFAQAQSSIFYFADGETEMGRIGVVDREVVDYDDLPTYVGDAVVAAEDRSFYTNPGINILGMSRAMFETVVLNQPRGGSSITQQYVERYYVGETTTSIQGKIDETLLALKIDQEQSKEEVLGNYLNTIYFGRGAYGIQAAAEQYYGKDAADLTLSESAMLAGLIPAPSAWDPRVDHDKAEERWNYVLDGMVDAGFLTQAERDDITEFPEPIDYQQEDVFAGTEGYILQAAIDEVVEKTGVTREEIESLGYRITTTILPEHQDAAEEAVATMPDDHADNLRVAAVTVDSATGAITSMYGGPDYLEIQRNAVTQDIAQAGSTFKPFALIAGLERGIGLGSEYLANNEMEFEGFERPVRNFGGVDYGVVDLVKATQDSINTAYVGLNEDVTPQVTMETAIAAGLPEDTLDLDANPANVLGSASPHPLDMASAYATIASGGLRTEAYLVASVTDVAGEPVFEQEVEPERIFAEDVMADTTFAMQQVVNFGSGQTAKELGRPLAGKTGTSNDNRSAWFVGFSPQIVGAVALYQVGEDGSAEQITPFGGFSQITGSTVPAAVWTAMMGPILEPMEIVDFPARANVGEDIPIRQPSPSPSPTPEVTETTEAPEPEPEPEQTTEEPEPEPEETTEEPDPEPTPPPSPAPTVSPALP
;
A
#
# COMPACT_ATOMS: atom_id res chain seq x y z
N MET A 1 22.04 66.65 35.78
CA MET A 1 23.51 66.74 35.69
C MET A 1 24.00 65.34 35.32
N SER A 2 24.58 65.05 34.17
CA SER A 2 24.75 65.76 32.87
C SER A 2 25.22 64.67 31.88
N ASP A 3 24.49 64.37 30.80
CA ASP A 3 24.63 64.99 29.46
C ASP A 3 25.98 64.60 28.81
N THR A 4 26.07 63.78 27.74
CA THR A 4 25.62 63.95 26.33
C THR A 4 25.93 62.63 25.55
N GLY A 5 25.41 62.29 24.35
CA GLY A 5 24.35 62.85 23.48
C GLY A 5 24.37 62.26 22.05
N MET A 6 23.19 62.18 21.38
CA MET A 6 22.90 62.11 19.91
C MET A 6 23.57 61.02 19.02
N ASN A 7 23.01 60.56 17.88
CA ASN A 7 22.12 61.26 16.93
C ASN A 7 21.27 60.31 16.03
N THR A 8 20.17 60.84 15.46
CA THR A 8 19.34 60.25 14.38
C THR A 8 18.96 61.32 13.35
N PRO A 9 18.49 60.95 12.13
CA PRO A 9 17.63 61.88 11.38
C PRO A 9 16.36 61.25 10.76
N ARG A 10 15.26 62.01 10.77
CA ARG A 10 14.00 61.85 10.00
C ARG A 10 13.66 63.19 9.33
N ILE A 11 13.45 63.25 8.00
CA ILE A 11 12.81 64.34 7.22
C ILE A 11 12.34 63.73 5.86
N SER A 12 11.35 64.21 5.09
CA SER A 12 9.91 64.45 5.33
C SER A 12 9.19 64.72 3.97
N ALA A 13 7.91 64.33 3.88
CA ALA A 13 6.80 64.86 3.05
C ALA A 13 6.91 65.25 1.53
N SER A 14 5.93 64.71 0.78
CA SER A 14 5.32 65.03 -0.53
C SER A 14 5.23 66.51 -0.99
N PRO A 15 4.96 66.75 -2.30
CA PRO A 15 3.56 66.98 -2.74
C PRO A 15 3.17 66.41 -4.13
N ALA A 16 1.88 66.46 -4.47
CA ALA A 16 1.26 65.94 -5.70
C ALA A 16 0.91 67.03 -6.75
N SER A 17 0.68 66.67 -8.03
CA SER A 17 -0.23 67.39 -8.95
C SER A 17 -0.56 66.70 -10.31
N ALA A 18 -1.86 66.68 -10.65
CA ALA A 18 -2.52 66.88 -11.97
C ALA A 18 -2.16 66.13 -13.30
N ALA A 19 -2.99 65.14 -13.64
CA ALA A 19 -3.92 65.07 -14.81
C ALA A 19 -3.59 65.52 -16.28
N ALA A 20 -3.70 64.53 -17.21
CA ALA A 20 -4.32 64.57 -18.57
C ALA A 20 -3.65 65.41 -19.71
N PRO A 21 -3.98 65.24 -21.04
CA PRO A 21 -5.03 64.41 -21.66
C PRO A 21 -4.70 63.63 -23.00
N VAL A 22 -5.35 62.47 -23.19
CA VAL A 22 -6.22 62.03 -24.34
C VAL A 22 -5.88 62.29 -25.85
N ARG A 23 -6.19 61.26 -26.70
CA ARG A 23 -6.58 61.20 -28.16
C ARG A 23 -5.58 60.57 -29.19
N PRO A 24 -6.05 60.05 -30.37
CA PRO A 24 -5.72 58.67 -30.80
C PRO A 24 -5.39 58.49 -32.32
N SER A 25 -5.23 57.24 -32.76
CA SER A 25 -5.26 56.86 -34.19
C SER A 25 -5.85 55.44 -34.36
N THR A 26 -7.14 55.31 -34.72
CA THR A 26 -7.61 54.97 -36.08
C THR A 26 -7.13 53.62 -36.63
N GLY A 27 -8.05 52.65 -36.70
CA GLY A 27 -7.78 51.33 -37.30
C GLY A 27 -7.96 51.28 -38.82
N ILE A 28 -7.71 50.10 -39.39
CA ILE A 28 -8.00 49.75 -40.79
C ILE A 28 -8.78 48.43 -40.83
N GLN A 29 -9.70 48.32 -41.79
CA GLN A 29 -10.66 47.24 -41.94
C GLN A 29 -10.23 46.19 -42.98
N ARG A 30 -10.70 44.95 -42.78
CA ARG A 30 -10.96 43.89 -43.79
C ARG A 30 -9.78 43.28 -44.56
N THR A 31 -9.74 41.96 -44.58
CA THR A 31 -10.14 41.19 -45.79
C THR A 31 -10.50 39.75 -45.41
N ALA A 32 -11.26 39.06 -46.25
CA ALA A 32 -11.75 37.71 -46.01
C ALA A 32 -11.09 36.72 -46.98
N SER A 33 -10.81 35.49 -46.53
CA SER A 33 -10.42 34.38 -47.41
C SER A 33 -10.62 33.00 -46.74
N ALA A 34 -11.74 32.36 -47.07
CA ALA A 34 -11.81 30.91 -47.31
C ALA A 34 -11.47 30.67 -48.81
N PRO A 35 -11.18 29.45 -49.32
CA PRO A 35 -11.63 28.13 -48.84
C PRO A 35 -10.58 26.98 -48.91
N GLY A 36 -10.95 25.76 -48.47
CA GLY A 36 -10.15 24.55 -48.75
C GLY A 36 -10.66 23.27 -48.08
N ALA A 37 -11.43 22.47 -48.81
CA ALA A 37 -12.06 21.21 -48.37
C ALA A 37 -11.10 20.13 -47.82
N GLY A 38 -11.62 19.29 -46.92
CA GLY A 38 -10.92 18.13 -46.35
C GLY A 38 -11.87 17.10 -45.71
N THR A 39 -12.90 16.65 -46.43
CA THR A 39 -13.88 15.68 -45.89
C THR A 39 -13.29 14.27 -45.89
N VAL A 40 -13.07 13.69 -44.71
CA VAL A 40 -12.84 12.24 -44.55
C VAL A 40 -13.83 11.73 -43.51
N ALA A 41 -14.82 10.95 -43.97
CA ALA A 41 -15.67 10.19 -43.08
C ALA A 41 -14.97 8.87 -42.71
N MET A 42 -14.84 8.61 -41.42
CA MET A 42 -14.59 7.27 -40.89
C MET A 42 -15.62 7.00 -39.80
N ALA A 43 -16.55 6.09 -40.09
CA ALA A 43 -17.47 5.57 -39.10
C ALA A 43 -16.85 4.33 -38.44
N ASN A 44 -16.79 4.34 -37.11
CA ASN A 44 -16.72 3.21 -36.19
C ASN A 44 -17.09 3.82 -34.82
N GLY A 45 -17.98 3.28 -33.99
CA GLY A 45 -18.56 1.93 -34.00
C GLY A 45 -18.49 1.31 -32.61
N ILE A 46 -18.81 2.07 -31.55
CA ILE A 46 -18.77 1.59 -30.16
C ILE A 46 -20.07 0.80 -29.89
N PRO A 47 -20.00 -0.44 -29.36
CA PRO A 47 -21.19 -1.24 -29.08
C PRO A 47 -21.83 -0.82 -27.75
N PRO A 48 -23.18 -0.83 -27.63
CA PRO A 48 -23.84 -0.67 -26.34
C PRO A 48 -23.74 -1.95 -25.50
N TRP A 49 -23.43 -1.82 -24.20
CA TRP A 49 -23.52 -2.94 -23.27
C TRP A 49 -24.99 -3.35 -23.05
N SER A 50 -25.33 -4.58 -23.47
CA SER A 50 -26.66 -5.16 -23.29
C SER A 50 -26.73 -6.04 -22.05
N ALA A 51 -27.31 -5.52 -20.96
CA ALA A 51 -27.61 -6.32 -19.78
C ALA A 51 -28.80 -7.27 -20.04
N THR A 52 -28.56 -8.59 -20.05
CA THR A 52 -29.62 -9.61 -19.93
C THR A 52 -29.10 -10.86 -19.20
N GLY A 53 -29.74 -11.25 -18.10
CA GLY A 53 -29.35 -12.43 -17.31
C GLY A 53 -30.21 -12.63 -16.05
N ALA A 54 -31.41 -13.18 -16.22
CA ALA A 54 -32.35 -13.48 -15.12
C ALA A 54 -31.92 -14.75 -14.32
N PRO A 55 -32.55 -15.07 -13.16
CA PRO A 55 -31.83 -15.60 -12.00
C PRO A 55 -31.67 -17.12 -11.95
N VAL A 56 -30.68 -17.59 -11.19
CA VAL A 56 -30.55 -19.01 -10.79
C VAL A 56 -30.45 -19.13 -9.27
N THR A 57 -31.34 -19.93 -8.70
CA THR A 57 -31.41 -20.25 -7.27
C THR A 57 -30.51 -21.42 -6.91
N GLY A 58 -29.91 -21.39 -5.71
CA GLY A 58 -29.79 -22.61 -4.90
C GLY A 58 -28.44 -22.98 -4.26
N LYS A 59 -28.42 -22.85 -2.92
CA LYS A 59 -27.76 -23.71 -1.92
C LYS A 59 -26.25 -23.60 -1.69
N GLN A 60 -25.92 -23.18 -0.46
CA GLN A 60 -24.72 -23.59 0.28
C GLN A 60 -24.58 -25.13 0.35
N PRO A 61 -23.35 -25.65 0.55
CA PRO A 61 -23.00 -26.07 1.91
C PRO A 61 -21.58 -25.67 2.37
N THR A 62 -21.35 -25.83 3.66
CA THR A 62 -20.16 -25.43 4.44
C THR A 62 -18.91 -26.30 4.22
N ARG A 63 -17.70 -25.73 4.43
CA ARG A 63 -16.56 -26.40 5.12
C ARG A 63 -15.37 -25.48 5.44
N ARG A 64 -14.75 -25.71 6.60
CA ARG A 64 -13.44 -25.18 7.05
C ARG A 64 -12.25 -26.02 6.48
N PRO A 65 -10.97 -25.62 6.66
CA PRO A 65 -9.97 -25.71 5.59
C PRO A 65 -9.04 -26.93 5.62
N THR A 66 -8.46 -27.24 4.47
CA THR A 66 -7.24 -28.06 4.30
C THR A 66 -6.48 -27.55 3.08
N GLY A 67 -5.19 -27.23 3.21
CA GLY A 67 -4.39 -26.64 2.13
C GLY A 67 -3.83 -27.65 1.12
N ALA A 68 -3.40 -27.15 -0.04
CA ALA A 68 -2.34 -27.67 -0.92
C ALA A 68 -2.18 -26.75 -2.15
N GLN A 69 -0.99 -26.17 -2.35
CA GLN A 69 -0.65 -25.52 -3.63
C GLN A 69 -0.35 -26.57 -4.73
N PRO A 70 -0.62 -26.26 -6.02
CA PRO A 70 -0.52 -27.24 -7.10
C PRO A 70 0.89 -27.36 -7.69
N THR A 71 1.36 -28.59 -7.90
CA THR A 71 2.62 -28.87 -8.61
C THR A 71 2.44 -28.93 -10.13
N ARG A 72 3.35 -28.30 -10.86
CA ARG A 72 3.32 -28.24 -12.34
C ARG A 72 4.22 -29.33 -12.93
N ARG A 73 3.65 -30.39 -13.52
CA ARG A 73 4.41 -31.40 -14.29
C ARG A 73 3.75 -31.72 -15.63
N SER A 74 4.49 -31.49 -16.72
CA SER A 74 4.04 -31.74 -18.08
C SER A 74 4.13 -33.23 -18.44
N THR A 75 3.12 -33.73 -19.18
CA THR A 75 3.17 -35.05 -19.83
C THR A 75 2.80 -34.92 -21.29
N GLY A 76 3.76 -35.17 -22.19
CA GLY A 76 3.57 -35.13 -23.63
C GLY A 76 3.46 -36.54 -24.21
N ALA A 77 2.25 -36.98 -24.58
CA ALA A 77 2.01 -38.24 -25.26
C ALA A 77 1.54 -38.04 -26.72
N LYS A 78 1.94 -38.98 -27.58
CA LYS A 78 1.74 -39.02 -29.04
C LYS A 78 0.27 -38.85 -29.50
N PRO A 79 0.07 -38.55 -30.79
CA PRO A 79 -0.53 -39.61 -31.62
C PRO A 79 0.17 -39.86 -32.97
N ARG A 80 -0.25 -40.94 -33.64
CA ARG A 80 0.12 -41.35 -35.01
C ARG A 80 -1.00 -40.95 -35.98
N THR A 81 -0.69 -40.61 -37.24
CA THR A 81 -1.06 -41.43 -38.43
C THR A 81 -0.71 -40.76 -39.78
N SER A 82 -0.68 -41.61 -40.81
CA SER A 82 -0.28 -41.46 -42.22
C SER A 82 -1.06 -40.47 -43.11
N THR A 83 -0.39 -39.92 -44.15
CA THR A 83 -0.82 -40.08 -45.58
C THR A 83 0.24 -39.76 -46.66
N ARG A 84 0.62 -40.81 -47.42
CA ARG A 84 0.83 -40.99 -48.89
C ARG A 84 1.13 -39.81 -49.89
N ALA A 85 2.16 -40.05 -50.73
CA ALA A 85 2.46 -39.58 -52.12
C ALA A 85 2.88 -38.09 -52.36
N ALA A 86 3.84 -37.73 -53.23
CA ALA A 86 4.25 -38.25 -54.55
C ALA A 86 5.64 -37.75 -55.03
N GLY A 87 6.27 -38.43 -56.01
CA GLY A 87 7.19 -37.90 -57.06
C GLY A 87 8.55 -37.28 -56.64
N ALA A 88 9.67 -37.42 -57.37
CA ALA A 88 9.93 -37.89 -58.73
C ALA A 88 11.35 -38.51 -58.89
N LYS A 89 11.75 -38.87 -60.12
CA LYS A 89 12.96 -39.66 -60.48
C LYS A 89 14.20 -38.84 -60.86
N ALA A 90 15.39 -39.40 -60.62
CA ALA A 90 16.54 -39.50 -61.53
C ALA A 90 17.43 -40.69 -61.05
N THR A 91 17.82 -41.75 -61.77
CA THR A 91 18.64 -41.91 -63.01
C THR A 91 20.01 -41.21 -62.95
N GLY A 92 21.18 -41.88 -63.05
CA GLY A 92 21.51 -43.32 -63.11
C GLY A 92 22.92 -43.59 -63.69
N ALA A 93 23.48 -44.80 -63.45
CA ALA A 93 24.70 -45.39 -64.07
C ALA A 93 26.08 -44.72 -63.73
N SER A 94 27.26 -45.38 -63.82
CA SER A 94 27.61 -46.78 -64.12
C SER A 94 28.97 -47.24 -63.54
N ALA A 95 29.10 -48.55 -63.36
CA ALA A 95 30.28 -49.45 -63.28
C ALA A 95 31.76 -48.95 -63.22
N ALA A 96 32.57 -49.65 -62.41
CA ALA A 96 33.78 -50.37 -62.87
C ALA A 96 34.27 -51.43 -61.85
N SER A 97 35.08 -52.39 -62.29
CA SER A 97 35.48 -53.60 -61.54
C SER A 97 36.99 -53.89 -61.59
N LYS A 98 37.55 -54.47 -60.51
CA LYS A 98 38.64 -55.50 -60.40
C LYS A 98 39.88 -55.41 -61.35
N PRO A 99 41.12 -55.73 -60.90
CA PRO A 99 41.41 -57.09 -60.41
C PRO A 99 42.57 -57.26 -59.38
N SER A 100 42.85 -58.54 -59.09
CA SER A 100 43.87 -59.12 -58.20
C SER A 100 45.15 -59.57 -58.92
N THR A 101 46.31 -59.63 -58.23
CA THR A 101 47.35 -60.71 -58.32
C THR A 101 48.46 -60.46 -57.26
N THR A 102 48.76 -61.31 -56.26
CA THR A 102 49.52 -62.61 -56.20
C THR A 102 51.06 -62.61 -56.34
N ALA A 103 51.77 -62.98 -55.26
CA ALA A 103 52.95 -63.88 -55.21
C ALA A 103 53.24 -64.27 -53.73
N LYS A 104 53.01 -65.53 -53.31
CA LYS A 104 54.00 -66.64 -53.07
C LYS A 104 54.94 -66.48 -51.85
N GLY A 105 55.12 -67.49 -50.99
CA GLY A 105 54.44 -68.79 -50.89
C GLY A 105 55.13 -69.83 -49.99
N GLY A 106 54.43 -70.95 -49.72
CA GLY A 106 54.98 -72.23 -49.23
C GLY A 106 55.24 -72.36 -47.71
N GLY A 107 54.89 -73.44 -47.00
CA GLY A 107 54.09 -74.62 -47.36
C GLY A 107 54.70 -75.96 -46.94
N SER A 108 54.34 -76.47 -45.75
CA SER A 108 54.46 -77.89 -45.38
C SER A 108 53.48 -78.24 -44.24
N GLY A 109 52.84 -79.42 -44.31
CA GLY A 109 52.00 -79.99 -43.24
C GLY A 109 52.82 -80.64 -42.10
N ASN A 110 52.24 -81.35 -41.12
CA ASN A 110 50.94 -82.04 -41.10
C ASN A 110 50.47 -82.40 -39.64
N GLY A 111 49.16 -82.53 -39.41
CA GLY A 111 48.50 -83.08 -38.19
C GLY A 111 48.41 -82.12 -36.98
N GLY A 112 47.32 -81.97 -36.20
CA GLY A 112 46.03 -82.67 -36.12
C GLY A 112 45.92 -83.53 -34.84
N GLY A 113 45.05 -83.27 -33.84
CA GLY A 113 44.06 -82.20 -33.63
C GLY A 113 43.34 -82.33 -32.25
N LYS A 114 42.22 -81.60 -32.06
CA LYS A 114 41.43 -81.39 -30.80
C LYS A 114 42.17 -80.55 -29.72
N GLY A 115 41.56 -79.57 -29.06
CA GLY A 115 40.20 -79.02 -29.17
C GLY A 115 39.67 -78.52 -27.82
N SER A 116 39.96 -77.27 -27.45
CA SER A 116 39.44 -76.62 -26.23
C SER A 116 38.47 -75.49 -26.57
N LYS A 117 37.38 -75.41 -25.80
CA LYS A 117 36.37 -74.34 -25.95
C LYS A 117 36.93 -73.03 -25.36
N ARG A 118 36.74 -71.91 -26.06
CA ARG A 118 36.86 -70.56 -25.51
C ARG A 118 35.47 -69.93 -25.53
N ASP A 119 35.10 -69.28 -24.43
CA ASP A 119 33.79 -68.63 -24.31
C ASP A 119 33.72 -67.36 -25.16
N ASP A 120 32.99 -67.45 -26.27
CA ASP A 120 32.74 -66.32 -27.17
C ASP A 120 31.70 -65.37 -26.59
N TRP A 121 32.18 -64.39 -25.82
CA TRP A 121 31.37 -63.26 -25.38
C TRP A 121 30.85 -62.44 -26.58
N PRO A 122 29.53 -62.20 -26.72
CA PRO A 122 28.96 -61.55 -27.89
C PRO A 122 29.55 -60.16 -28.18
N THR A 123 29.78 -59.88 -29.47
CA THR A 123 30.40 -58.63 -29.95
C THR A 123 29.65 -57.37 -29.51
N TRP A 124 28.32 -57.41 -29.46
CA TRP A 124 27.49 -56.29 -28.99
C TRP A 124 27.73 -55.93 -27.52
N ARG A 125 27.96 -56.92 -26.64
CA ARG A 125 28.30 -56.66 -25.23
C ARG A 125 29.71 -56.08 -25.08
N ARG A 126 30.67 -56.45 -25.94
CA ARG A 126 31.99 -55.77 -25.98
C ARG A 126 31.86 -54.32 -26.44
N TRP A 127 30.91 -54.03 -27.31
CA TRP A 127 30.62 -52.66 -27.78
C TRP A 127 29.97 -51.81 -26.67
N LEU A 128 28.96 -52.34 -25.97
CA LEU A 128 28.35 -51.69 -24.79
C LEU A 128 29.37 -51.45 -23.66
N TRP A 129 30.26 -52.40 -23.38
CA TRP A 129 31.32 -52.22 -22.38
C TRP A 129 32.31 -51.11 -22.77
N ARG A 130 32.65 -50.99 -24.06
CA ARG A 130 33.48 -49.89 -24.57
C ARG A 130 32.74 -48.54 -24.52
N ILE A 131 31.44 -48.51 -24.78
CA ILE A 131 30.62 -47.29 -24.57
C ILE A 131 30.60 -46.92 -23.10
N GLY A 132 30.40 -47.87 -22.18
CA GLY A 132 30.45 -47.63 -20.74
C GLY A 132 31.79 -47.06 -20.28
N ILE A 133 32.91 -47.58 -20.81
CA ILE A 133 34.25 -47.03 -20.54
C ILE A 133 34.42 -45.62 -21.13
N TRP A 134 34.01 -45.38 -22.38
CA TRP A 134 34.13 -44.04 -22.97
C TRP A 134 33.20 -43.02 -22.30
N ALA A 135 32.02 -43.44 -21.82
CA ALA A 135 31.13 -42.62 -21.02
C ALA A 135 31.74 -42.31 -19.63
N LEU A 136 32.38 -43.29 -18.99
CA LEU A 136 33.11 -43.08 -17.73
C LEU A 136 34.32 -42.15 -17.91
N ILE A 137 35.08 -42.32 -19.00
CA ILE A 137 36.20 -41.43 -19.34
C ILE A 137 35.70 -40.01 -19.65
N ALA A 138 34.58 -39.87 -20.38
CA ALA A 138 33.98 -38.57 -20.65
C ALA A 138 33.47 -37.92 -19.36
N LEU A 139 32.82 -38.67 -18.46
CA LEU A 139 32.40 -38.20 -17.14
C LEU A 139 33.60 -37.71 -16.33
N LEU A 140 34.66 -38.52 -16.19
CA LEU A 140 35.88 -38.17 -15.47
C LEU A 140 36.60 -36.96 -16.10
N ALA A 141 36.60 -36.83 -17.43
CA ALA A 141 37.16 -35.67 -18.11
C ALA A 141 36.36 -34.40 -17.85
N VAL A 142 35.01 -34.47 -17.87
CA VAL A 142 34.14 -33.34 -17.52
C VAL A 142 34.30 -32.96 -16.04
N SER A 143 34.34 -33.94 -15.13
CA SER A 143 34.61 -33.68 -13.71
C SER A 143 35.98 -33.06 -13.47
N LEU A 144 37.01 -33.49 -14.19
CA LEU A 144 38.35 -32.91 -14.12
C LEU A 144 38.38 -31.47 -14.65
N ILE A 145 37.70 -31.20 -15.77
CA ILE A 145 37.57 -29.83 -16.32
C ILE A 145 36.82 -28.93 -15.34
N GLY A 146 35.73 -29.42 -14.72
CA GLY A 146 34.99 -28.69 -13.68
C GLY A 146 35.83 -28.41 -12.44
N ALA A 147 36.60 -29.40 -11.95
CA ALA A 147 37.52 -29.22 -10.84
C ALA A 147 38.65 -28.22 -11.15
N ILE A 148 39.20 -28.24 -12.37
CA ILE A 148 40.19 -27.25 -12.82
C ILE A 148 39.56 -25.84 -12.91
N ALA A 149 38.33 -25.72 -13.40
CA ALA A 149 37.63 -24.43 -13.48
C ALA A 149 37.34 -23.85 -12.09
N LEU A 150 36.86 -24.67 -11.15
CA LEU A 150 36.66 -24.29 -9.75
C LEU A 150 37.97 -23.91 -9.07
N PHE A 151 39.06 -24.65 -9.31
CA PHE A 151 40.38 -24.31 -8.78
C PHE A 151 40.91 -22.99 -9.35
N ILE A 152 40.74 -22.74 -10.65
CA ILE A 152 41.10 -21.45 -11.26
C ILE A 152 40.29 -20.32 -10.63
N ARG A 153 38.97 -20.48 -10.45
CA ARG A 153 38.11 -19.47 -9.81
C ARG A 153 38.52 -19.22 -8.37
N TYR A 154 38.78 -20.27 -7.58
CA TYR A 154 39.32 -20.17 -6.22
C TYR A 154 40.62 -19.35 -6.15
N THR A 155 41.55 -19.58 -7.10
CA THR A 155 42.80 -18.78 -7.18
C THR A 155 42.63 -17.36 -7.74
N GLN A 156 41.42 -16.98 -8.15
CA GLN A 156 41.05 -15.65 -8.66
C GLN A 156 40.08 -14.91 -7.71
N LEU A 157 39.66 -15.55 -6.63
CA LEU A 157 38.92 -14.93 -5.54
C LEU A 157 39.95 -14.48 -4.50
N ASP A 158 40.19 -13.17 -4.44
CA ASP A 158 40.89 -12.57 -3.31
C ASP A 158 39.98 -12.55 -2.08
N VAL A 159 40.57 -12.51 -0.88
CA VAL A 159 39.83 -12.32 0.38
C VAL A 159 40.05 -10.85 0.75
N PRO A 160 39.02 -10.00 0.73
CA PRO A 160 39.10 -8.61 1.22
C PRO A 160 39.64 -8.50 2.66
N ASP A 161 40.32 -7.40 2.95
CA ASP A 161 40.94 -7.15 4.26
C ASP A 161 39.87 -6.76 5.31
N PRO A 162 40.03 -7.10 6.61
CA PRO A 162 39.06 -6.82 7.69
C PRO A 162 38.55 -5.37 7.82
N ASP A 163 39.26 -4.39 7.27
CA ASP A 163 38.84 -2.97 7.26
C ASP A 163 38.02 -2.57 6.01
N ASP A 164 38.00 -3.39 4.94
CA ASP A 164 37.19 -3.15 3.73
C ASP A 164 35.68 -3.45 3.95
N PHE A 165 35.29 -3.97 5.12
CA PHE A 165 33.93 -4.46 5.43
C PHE A 165 32.94 -3.39 5.95
N ALA A 166 33.14 -2.12 5.60
CA ALA A 166 32.23 -1.01 5.90
C ALA A 166 30.99 -0.98 4.97
N GLN A 167 30.32 -2.14 4.83
CA GLN A 167 29.16 -2.35 3.95
C GLN A 167 27.82 -1.99 4.62
N ALA A 168 27.73 -2.09 5.96
CA ALA A 168 26.55 -1.63 6.70
C ALA A 168 26.58 -0.10 6.80
N GLN A 169 25.65 0.58 6.12
CA GLN A 169 25.51 2.03 6.09
C GLN A 169 24.03 2.39 6.32
N SER A 170 23.77 3.43 7.10
CA SER A 170 22.42 4.00 7.18
C SER A 170 21.92 4.40 5.79
N SER A 171 20.75 3.90 5.40
CA SER A 171 20.03 4.43 4.24
C SER A 171 19.58 5.85 4.53
N ILE A 172 19.61 6.70 3.51
CA ILE A 172 19.32 8.13 3.61
C ILE A 172 18.06 8.43 2.81
N PHE A 173 17.07 8.99 3.49
CA PHE A 173 15.83 9.46 2.89
C PHE A 173 16.00 10.95 2.56
N TYR A 174 15.66 11.31 1.33
CA TYR A 174 15.75 12.66 0.79
C TYR A 174 14.36 13.21 0.48
N PHE A 175 14.21 14.53 0.61
CA PHE A 175 13.10 15.27 -0.01
C PHE A 175 13.21 15.25 -1.54
N ALA A 176 12.22 15.81 -2.24
CA ALA A 176 12.11 15.79 -3.70
C ALA A 176 13.26 16.46 -4.48
N ASP A 177 14.13 17.23 -3.81
CA ASP A 177 15.34 17.79 -4.42
C ASP A 177 16.47 16.76 -4.59
N GLY A 178 16.41 15.62 -3.89
CA GLY A 178 17.47 14.61 -3.85
C GLY A 178 18.75 15.04 -3.11
N GLU A 179 18.74 16.20 -2.45
CA GLU A 179 19.89 16.79 -1.75
C GLU A 179 19.63 17.02 -0.25
N THR A 180 18.41 17.42 0.12
CA THR A 180 18.03 17.69 1.52
C THR A 180 17.63 16.38 2.22
N GLU A 181 18.35 16.04 3.28
CA GLU A 181 18.11 14.82 4.07
C GLU A 181 16.89 14.99 4.98
N MET A 182 15.92 14.09 4.84
CA MET A 182 14.74 13.94 5.70
C MET A 182 15.05 13.06 6.92
N GLY A 183 15.80 11.97 6.73
CA GLY A 183 16.10 11.03 7.80
C GLY A 183 17.17 10.00 7.41
N ARG A 184 17.72 9.33 8.42
CA ARG A 184 18.74 8.27 8.27
C ARG A 184 18.31 7.04 9.06
N ILE A 185 18.24 5.89 8.39
CA ILE A 185 17.70 4.66 8.96
C ILE A 185 18.74 3.55 8.83
N GLY A 186 19.09 2.93 9.95
CA GLY A 186 20.14 1.90 10.03
C GLY A 186 21.26 2.27 11.00
N VAL A 187 22.48 1.80 10.72
CA VAL A 187 23.65 1.97 11.60
C VAL A 187 24.10 3.42 11.67
N VAL A 188 24.06 4.00 12.88
CA VAL A 188 24.64 5.32 13.16
C VAL A 188 26.11 5.19 13.59
N ASP A 189 26.39 4.31 14.55
CA ASP A 189 27.75 3.99 15.02
C ASP A 189 27.88 2.47 15.23
N ARG A 190 29.08 1.92 14.96
CA ARG A 190 29.37 0.49 15.12
C ARG A 190 30.57 0.29 16.05
N GLU A 191 30.29 -0.05 17.30
CA GLU A 191 31.33 -0.44 18.25
C GLU A 191 31.73 -1.90 18.02
N VAL A 192 33.03 -2.13 17.76
CA VAL A 192 33.61 -3.46 17.58
C VAL A 192 34.17 -3.95 18.91
N VAL A 193 33.69 -5.10 19.39
CA VAL A 193 34.16 -5.75 20.61
C VAL A 193 35.08 -6.92 20.25
N ASP A 194 36.19 -7.05 20.98
CA ASP A 194 37.08 -8.20 20.81
C ASP A 194 36.37 -9.49 21.24
N TYR A 195 36.49 -10.56 20.46
CA TYR A 195 35.86 -11.84 20.77
C TYR A 195 36.39 -12.42 22.08
N ASP A 196 37.65 -12.15 22.44
CA ASP A 196 38.26 -12.60 23.70
C ASP A 196 37.68 -11.89 24.95
N ASP A 197 37.02 -10.74 24.79
CA ASP A 197 36.33 -10.01 25.87
C ASP A 197 34.87 -10.48 26.07
N LEU A 198 34.30 -11.28 25.15
CA LEU A 198 32.94 -11.79 25.24
C LEU A 198 32.85 -13.05 26.13
N PRO A 199 31.76 -13.22 26.92
CA PRO A 199 31.47 -14.48 27.58
C PRO A 199 31.32 -15.62 26.56
N THR A 200 31.95 -16.77 26.83
CA THR A 200 32.01 -17.91 25.89
C THR A 200 30.64 -18.36 25.38
N TYR A 201 29.61 -18.26 26.23
CA TYR A 201 28.24 -18.63 25.87
C TYR A 201 27.58 -17.71 24.82
N VAL A 202 28.10 -16.51 24.57
CA VAL A 202 27.63 -15.62 23.49
C VAL A 202 27.90 -16.28 22.13
N GLY A 203 29.13 -16.73 21.92
CA GLY A 203 29.53 -17.48 20.72
C GLY A 203 28.83 -18.83 20.62
N ASP A 204 28.80 -19.59 21.72
CA ASP A 204 28.17 -20.92 21.76
C ASP A 204 26.66 -20.86 21.46
N ALA A 205 25.94 -19.80 21.88
CA ALA A 205 24.52 -19.60 21.58
C ALA A 205 24.28 -19.40 20.08
N VAL A 206 25.07 -18.56 19.41
CA VAL A 206 24.99 -18.36 17.95
C VAL A 206 25.38 -19.64 17.18
N VAL A 207 26.40 -20.37 17.65
CA VAL A 207 26.77 -21.68 17.08
C VAL A 207 25.65 -22.71 17.29
N ALA A 208 24.96 -22.70 18.43
CA ALA A 208 23.82 -23.58 18.70
C ALA A 208 22.59 -23.27 17.83
N ALA A 209 22.36 -21.98 17.54
CA ALA A 209 21.28 -21.47 16.72
C ALA A 209 21.46 -21.77 15.23
N GLU A 210 22.61 -21.36 14.67
CA GLU A 210 22.88 -21.27 13.23
C GLU A 210 23.64 -22.47 12.67
N ASP A 211 24.77 -22.86 13.28
CA ASP A 211 25.65 -23.88 12.74
C ASP A 211 26.34 -24.71 13.83
N ARG A 212 25.62 -25.70 14.36
CA ARG A 212 26.14 -26.66 15.38
C ARG A 212 27.36 -27.46 14.93
N SER A 213 27.78 -27.35 13.67
CA SER A 213 28.99 -27.99 13.14
C SER A 213 30.20 -27.03 13.02
N PHE A 214 30.01 -25.73 13.29
CA PHE A 214 30.93 -24.63 12.99
C PHE A 214 32.40 -24.94 13.30
N TYR A 215 32.74 -25.29 14.54
CA TYR A 215 34.11 -25.57 14.97
C TYR A 215 34.78 -26.78 14.29
N THR A 216 34.01 -27.60 13.55
CA THR A 216 34.49 -28.83 12.90
C THR A 216 34.33 -28.86 11.39
N ASN A 217 33.54 -27.95 10.81
CA ASN A 217 33.31 -27.88 9.37
C ASN A 217 34.40 -27.02 8.69
N PRO A 218 34.66 -27.22 7.38
CA PRO A 218 35.67 -26.45 6.63
C PRO A 218 35.04 -25.17 6.05
N GLY A 219 34.38 -24.38 6.89
CA GLY A 219 33.65 -23.17 6.48
C GLY A 219 32.35 -23.43 5.71
N ILE A 220 32.00 -24.68 5.43
CA ILE A 220 30.77 -25.07 4.72
C ILE A 220 30.09 -26.28 5.39
N ASN A 221 28.79 -26.19 5.65
CA ASN A 221 28.06 -27.26 6.34
C ASN A 221 27.53 -28.32 5.35
N ILE A 222 28.43 -29.14 4.80
CA ILE A 222 28.10 -30.15 3.77
C ILE A 222 26.97 -31.10 4.22
N LEU A 223 26.97 -31.51 5.50
CA LEU A 223 25.93 -32.37 6.05
C LEU A 223 24.59 -31.63 6.18
N GLY A 224 24.61 -30.40 6.71
CA GLY A 224 23.48 -29.48 6.79
C GLY A 224 22.86 -29.20 5.42
N MET A 225 23.65 -28.76 4.44
CA MET A 225 23.22 -28.57 3.04
C MET A 225 22.60 -29.84 2.45
N SER A 226 23.22 -31.01 2.62
CA SER A 226 22.68 -32.27 2.09
C SER A 226 21.36 -32.69 2.73
N ARG A 227 21.20 -32.39 4.03
CA ARG A 227 19.98 -32.60 4.79
C ARG A 227 18.88 -31.61 4.40
N ALA A 228 19.20 -30.32 4.33
CA ALA A 228 18.29 -29.25 3.88
C ALA A 228 17.81 -29.51 2.44
N MET A 229 18.69 -29.96 1.53
CA MET A 229 18.29 -30.38 0.19
C MET A 229 17.33 -31.59 0.23
N PHE A 230 17.57 -32.59 1.10
CA PHE A 230 16.66 -33.72 1.25
C PHE A 230 15.30 -33.31 1.84
N GLU A 231 15.30 -32.51 2.91
CA GLU A 231 14.08 -32.01 3.56
C GLU A 231 13.27 -31.10 2.59
N THR A 232 13.94 -30.26 1.79
CA THR A 232 13.30 -29.42 0.77
C THR A 232 12.76 -30.25 -0.41
N VAL A 233 13.58 -31.12 -1.02
CA VAL A 233 13.22 -31.83 -2.28
C VAL A 233 12.31 -33.04 -2.03
N VAL A 234 12.43 -33.70 -0.87
CA VAL A 234 11.70 -34.95 -0.56
C VAL A 234 10.58 -34.74 0.44
N LEU A 235 10.74 -33.85 1.42
CA LEU A 235 9.73 -33.59 2.46
C LEU A 235 8.96 -32.28 2.23
N ASN A 236 9.37 -31.45 1.27
CA ASN A 236 8.78 -30.13 0.98
C ASN A 236 8.76 -29.20 2.21
N GLN A 237 9.80 -29.29 3.03
CA GLN A 237 10.05 -28.45 4.19
C GLN A 237 11.35 -27.66 3.96
N PRO A 238 11.26 -26.37 3.56
CA PRO A 238 12.43 -25.52 3.41
C PRO A 238 13.13 -25.33 4.76
N ARG A 239 14.45 -25.48 4.77
CA ARG A 239 15.32 -25.10 5.90
C ARG A 239 16.61 -24.52 5.36
N GLY A 240 17.17 -23.55 6.08
CA GLY A 240 18.55 -23.11 5.89
C GLY A 240 19.53 -24.26 6.14
N GLY A 241 20.65 -24.24 5.43
CA GLY A 241 21.73 -25.23 5.58
C GLY A 241 23.13 -24.66 5.36
N SER A 242 23.25 -23.33 5.27
CA SER A 242 24.51 -22.60 5.18
C SER A 242 25.23 -22.62 6.53
N SER A 243 26.56 -22.59 6.52
CA SER A 243 27.37 -22.36 7.71
C SER A 243 27.37 -20.89 8.14
N ILE A 244 27.83 -20.59 9.36
CA ILE A 244 28.11 -19.21 9.80
C ILE A 244 29.09 -18.52 8.83
N THR A 245 30.15 -19.21 8.38
CA THR A 245 31.11 -18.64 7.41
C THR A 245 30.47 -18.34 6.06
N GLN A 246 29.49 -19.12 5.60
CA GLN A 246 28.74 -18.82 4.37
C GLN A 246 27.81 -17.61 4.55
N GLN A 247 27.10 -17.52 5.68
CA GLN A 247 26.25 -16.37 5.99
C GLN A 247 27.07 -15.07 6.12
N TYR A 248 28.25 -15.15 6.74
CA TYR A 248 29.23 -14.06 6.79
C TYR A 248 29.68 -13.62 5.39
N VAL A 249 29.95 -14.56 4.47
CA VAL A 249 30.30 -14.22 3.09
C VAL A 249 29.15 -13.61 2.31
N GLU A 250 27.96 -14.24 2.38
CA GLU A 250 26.75 -13.78 1.70
C GLU A 250 26.38 -12.35 2.08
N ARG A 251 26.43 -12.01 3.38
CA ARG A 251 26.03 -10.70 3.89
C ARG A 251 27.07 -9.59 3.69
N TYR A 252 28.38 -9.89 3.62
CA TYR A 252 29.42 -8.84 3.70
C TYR A 252 30.43 -8.77 2.56
N TYR A 253 30.53 -9.80 1.72
CA TYR A 253 31.51 -9.81 0.63
C TYR A 253 30.90 -9.59 -0.75
N VAL A 254 29.58 -9.80 -0.89
CA VAL A 254 28.92 -9.82 -2.19
C VAL A 254 28.03 -8.60 -2.42
N GLY A 255 27.54 -7.93 -1.38
CA GLY A 255 26.67 -6.74 -1.47
C GLY A 255 25.27 -7.00 -2.05
N GLU A 256 25.10 -8.11 -2.77
CA GLU A 256 23.87 -8.59 -3.39
C GLU A 256 23.48 -9.96 -2.83
N THR A 257 22.18 -10.19 -2.63
CA THR A 257 21.62 -11.53 -2.45
C THR A 257 21.83 -12.35 -3.73
N THR A 258 22.95 -13.08 -3.81
CA THR A 258 23.40 -13.72 -5.07
C THR A 258 22.55 -14.93 -5.43
N THR A 259 21.44 -14.69 -6.13
CA THR A 259 20.56 -15.74 -6.67
C THR A 259 21.17 -16.49 -7.86
N SER A 260 22.28 -15.99 -8.42
CA SER A 260 22.97 -16.64 -9.55
C SER A 260 23.78 -17.86 -9.10
N ILE A 261 23.76 -18.92 -9.92
CA ILE A 261 24.53 -20.15 -9.66
C ILE A 261 26.04 -19.87 -9.58
N GLN A 262 26.52 -18.82 -10.25
CA GLN A 262 27.92 -18.40 -10.19
C GLN A 262 28.24 -17.74 -8.85
N GLY A 263 27.40 -16.79 -8.40
CA GLY A 263 27.53 -16.15 -7.09
C GLY A 263 27.55 -17.15 -5.93
N LYS A 264 26.61 -18.12 -5.91
CA LYS A 264 26.61 -19.18 -4.87
C LYS A 264 27.83 -20.11 -4.92
N ILE A 265 28.46 -20.29 -6.08
CA ILE A 265 29.75 -21.00 -6.17
C ILE A 265 30.87 -20.13 -5.57
N ASP A 266 30.89 -18.84 -5.87
CA ASP A 266 31.91 -17.92 -5.39
C ASP A 266 31.82 -17.72 -3.87
N GLU A 267 30.62 -17.55 -3.32
CA GLU A 267 30.34 -17.56 -1.86
C GLU A 267 30.91 -18.83 -1.20
N THR A 268 30.59 -20.01 -1.75
CA THR A 268 31.04 -21.29 -1.21
C THR A 268 32.58 -21.41 -1.25
N LEU A 269 33.22 -20.96 -2.33
CA LEU A 269 34.68 -20.98 -2.49
C LEU A 269 35.38 -19.99 -1.58
N LEU A 270 34.77 -18.82 -1.34
CA LEU A 270 35.28 -17.77 -0.48
C LEU A 270 35.14 -18.15 1.00
N ALA A 271 34.01 -18.75 1.41
CA ALA A 271 33.84 -19.31 2.76
C ALA A 271 34.87 -20.42 3.05
N LEU A 272 35.13 -21.30 2.07
CA LEU A 272 36.20 -22.31 2.13
C LEU A 272 37.60 -21.70 2.26
N LYS A 273 37.83 -20.49 1.74
CA LYS A 273 39.13 -19.81 1.75
C LYS A 273 39.34 -19.06 3.07
N ILE A 274 38.33 -18.33 3.54
CA ILE A 274 38.32 -17.65 4.85
C ILE A 274 38.60 -18.66 5.96
N ASP A 275 37.96 -19.83 5.94
CA ASP A 275 38.17 -20.89 6.95
C ASP A 275 39.57 -21.53 6.94
N GLN A 276 40.38 -21.27 5.89
CA GLN A 276 41.78 -21.68 5.81
C GLN A 276 42.76 -20.57 6.20
N GLU A 277 42.32 -19.31 6.20
CA GLU A 277 43.15 -18.12 6.40
C GLU A 277 42.92 -17.47 7.78
N GLN A 278 41.69 -17.55 8.32
CA GLN A 278 41.29 -17.04 9.64
C GLN A 278 41.03 -18.18 10.64
N SER A 279 41.10 -17.88 11.95
CA SER A 279 40.71 -18.83 13.01
C SER A 279 39.18 -18.94 13.14
N LYS A 280 38.67 -20.01 13.79
CA LYS A 280 37.22 -20.13 14.07
C LYS A 280 36.72 -19.04 15.02
N GLU A 281 37.56 -18.63 15.97
CA GLU A 281 37.27 -17.55 16.93
C GLU A 281 37.23 -16.20 16.19
N GLU A 282 38.16 -15.97 15.28
CA GLU A 282 38.22 -14.78 14.41
C GLU A 282 37.01 -14.70 13.47
N VAL A 283 36.64 -15.80 12.80
CA VAL A 283 35.44 -15.85 11.95
C VAL A 283 34.16 -15.62 12.75
N LEU A 284 34.06 -16.17 13.96
CA LEU A 284 32.88 -15.98 14.81
C LEU A 284 32.81 -14.58 15.42
N GLY A 285 33.95 -14.01 15.83
CA GLY A 285 34.07 -12.62 16.26
C GLY A 285 33.72 -11.63 15.15
N ASN A 286 34.23 -11.85 13.95
CA ASN A 286 33.86 -11.07 12.76
C ASN A 286 32.36 -11.21 12.46
N TYR A 287 31.78 -12.41 12.52
CA TYR A 287 30.34 -12.60 12.35
C TYR A 287 29.52 -11.87 13.42
N LEU A 288 29.82 -12.09 14.71
CA LEU A 288 29.14 -11.48 15.86
C LEU A 288 29.20 -9.96 15.85
N ASN A 289 30.31 -9.37 15.42
CA ASN A 289 30.45 -7.91 15.30
C ASN A 289 29.76 -7.32 14.07
N THR A 290 29.30 -8.12 13.11
CA THR A 290 28.76 -7.61 11.84
C THR A 290 27.27 -7.93 11.64
N ILE A 291 26.81 -9.11 12.08
CA ILE A 291 25.44 -9.59 11.85
C ILE A 291 24.38 -8.64 12.43
N TYR A 292 23.24 -8.52 11.73
CA TYR A 292 22.12 -7.73 12.19
C TYR A 292 21.33 -8.48 13.27
N PHE A 293 21.03 -7.79 14.38
CA PHE A 293 20.23 -8.33 15.49
C PHE A 293 18.82 -7.72 15.60
N GLY A 294 18.42 -6.82 14.70
CA GLY A 294 17.19 -6.03 14.81
C GLY A 294 17.47 -4.66 15.44
N ARG A 295 16.45 -3.79 15.56
CA ARG A 295 16.56 -2.47 16.24
C ARG A 295 17.65 -1.51 15.73
N GLY A 296 18.12 -1.68 14.49
CA GLY A 296 19.31 -0.97 13.98
C GLY A 296 20.65 -1.44 14.56
N ALA A 297 20.66 -2.49 15.40
CA ALA A 297 21.85 -3.05 16.03
C ALA A 297 22.61 -4.01 15.08
N TYR A 298 23.71 -3.52 14.51
CA TYR A 298 24.66 -4.33 13.75
C TYR A 298 25.88 -4.61 14.60
N GLY A 299 26.07 -5.89 14.93
CA GLY A 299 27.06 -6.32 15.89
C GLY A 299 26.51 -6.52 17.31
N ILE A 300 27.13 -7.44 18.04
CA ILE A 300 26.67 -7.91 19.35
C ILE A 300 26.70 -6.83 20.45
N GLN A 301 27.60 -5.85 20.37
CA GLN A 301 27.66 -4.71 21.30
C GLN A 301 26.41 -3.84 21.17
N ALA A 302 26.14 -3.34 19.96
CA ALA A 302 24.92 -2.58 19.69
C ALA A 302 23.66 -3.39 20.03
N ALA A 303 23.68 -4.72 19.88
CA ALA A 303 22.56 -5.57 20.25
C ALA A 303 22.37 -5.65 21.78
N ALA A 304 23.44 -5.78 22.55
CA ALA A 304 23.38 -5.77 24.01
C ALA A 304 22.87 -4.43 24.56
N GLU A 305 23.25 -3.32 23.93
CA GLU A 305 22.76 -1.98 24.25
C GLU A 305 21.26 -1.82 23.89
N GLN A 306 20.87 -2.12 22.65
CA GLN A 306 19.51 -1.91 22.14
C GLN A 306 18.44 -2.87 22.70
N TYR A 307 18.86 -4.05 23.17
CA TYR A 307 17.97 -5.02 23.82
C TYR A 307 18.06 -5.01 25.35
N TYR A 308 19.19 -4.63 25.95
CA TYR A 308 19.40 -4.78 27.41
C TYR A 308 20.11 -3.60 28.10
N GLY A 309 20.47 -2.54 27.38
CA GLY A 309 21.05 -1.31 27.96
C GLY A 309 22.43 -1.51 28.60
N LYS A 310 23.25 -2.44 28.09
CA LYS A 310 24.54 -2.83 28.66
C LYS A 310 25.53 -3.35 27.62
N ASP A 311 26.80 -3.46 28.02
CA ASP A 311 27.87 -4.02 27.19
C ASP A 311 27.64 -5.50 26.84
N ALA A 312 28.10 -5.94 25.67
CA ALA A 312 28.06 -7.34 25.26
C ALA A 312 28.87 -8.26 26.18
N ALA A 313 29.88 -7.72 26.87
CA ALA A 313 30.65 -8.41 27.90
C ALA A 313 29.80 -8.79 29.14
N ASP A 314 28.71 -8.05 29.40
CA ASP A 314 27.79 -8.25 30.53
C ASP A 314 26.47 -8.94 30.14
N LEU A 315 26.35 -9.45 28.90
CA LEU A 315 25.27 -10.36 28.51
C LEU A 315 25.31 -11.63 29.37
N THR A 316 24.14 -12.11 29.77
CA THR A 316 23.95 -13.43 30.38
C THR A 316 23.70 -14.48 29.31
N LEU A 317 23.76 -15.76 29.70
CA LEU A 317 23.49 -16.88 28.79
C LEU A 317 22.06 -16.84 28.23
N SER A 318 21.06 -16.44 29.04
CA SER A 318 19.67 -16.36 28.59
C SER A 318 19.49 -15.29 27.50
N GLU A 319 20.00 -14.08 27.75
CA GLU A 319 19.96 -12.95 26.81
C GLU A 319 20.74 -13.26 25.52
N SER A 320 21.89 -13.95 25.65
CA SER A 320 22.67 -14.44 24.51
C SER A 320 21.88 -15.41 23.64
N ALA A 321 21.11 -16.32 24.25
CA ALA A 321 20.25 -17.26 23.55
C ALA A 321 19.03 -16.56 22.89
N MET A 322 18.57 -15.44 23.45
CA MET A 322 17.49 -14.63 22.87
C MET A 322 18.00 -13.94 21.60
N LEU A 323 19.09 -13.18 21.71
CA LEU A 323 19.73 -12.49 20.57
C LEU A 323 20.13 -13.47 19.45
N ALA A 324 20.72 -14.61 19.79
CA ALA A 324 21.02 -15.67 18.81
C ALA A 324 19.76 -16.29 18.18
N GLY A 325 18.62 -16.27 18.88
CA GLY A 325 17.33 -16.73 18.39
C GLY A 325 16.75 -15.85 17.28
N LEU A 326 17.02 -14.53 17.33
CA LEU A 326 16.52 -13.51 16.40
C LEU A 326 17.20 -13.55 15.03
N ILE A 327 18.49 -13.90 14.97
CA ILE A 327 19.37 -13.82 13.77
C ILE A 327 18.70 -14.19 12.43
N PRO A 328 17.88 -15.27 12.30
CA PRO A 328 17.30 -15.62 11.00
C PRO A 328 16.21 -14.67 10.46
N ALA A 329 15.59 -13.85 11.31
CA ALA A 329 14.62 -12.83 10.91
C ALA A 329 14.51 -11.72 11.99
N PRO A 330 15.54 -10.87 12.16
CA PRO A 330 15.73 -10.12 13.40
C PRO A 330 14.63 -9.10 13.69
N SER A 331 14.22 -8.30 12.69
CA SER A 331 13.16 -7.31 12.84
C SER A 331 11.77 -7.93 12.97
N ALA A 332 11.54 -9.10 12.36
CA ALA A 332 10.24 -9.78 12.37
C ALA A 332 10.01 -10.66 13.61
N TRP A 333 11.08 -11.11 14.28
CA TRP A 333 11.02 -11.93 15.49
C TRP A 333 11.41 -11.15 16.77
N ASP A 334 11.57 -9.82 16.68
CA ASP A 334 11.75 -8.98 17.87
C ASP A 334 10.60 -9.24 18.87
N PRO A 335 10.86 -9.38 20.18
CA PRO A 335 9.82 -9.60 21.18
C PRO A 335 8.70 -8.55 21.18
N ARG A 336 8.96 -7.32 20.70
CA ARG A 336 7.97 -6.26 20.52
C ARG A 336 6.99 -6.52 19.37
N VAL A 337 7.40 -7.30 18.36
CA VAL A 337 6.64 -7.60 17.14
C VAL A 337 5.96 -8.97 17.25
N ASP A 338 6.69 -10.00 17.66
CA ASP A 338 6.18 -11.36 17.82
C ASP A 338 6.86 -12.05 19.03
N HIS A 339 6.34 -11.76 20.23
CA HIS A 339 6.86 -12.27 21.50
C HIS A 339 6.84 -13.80 21.58
N ASP A 340 5.71 -14.42 21.22
CA ASP A 340 5.54 -15.88 21.15
C ASP A 340 6.64 -16.50 20.27
N LYS A 341 6.97 -15.87 19.14
CA LYS A 341 8.03 -16.35 18.25
C LYS A 341 9.43 -16.16 18.83
N ALA A 342 9.69 -15.03 19.49
CA ALA A 342 10.95 -14.81 20.18
C ALA A 342 11.20 -15.86 21.27
N GLU A 343 10.18 -16.19 22.08
CA GLU A 343 10.27 -17.21 23.12
C GLU A 343 10.46 -18.63 22.52
N GLU A 344 9.78 -18.97 21.42
CA GLU A 344 10.00 -20.23 20.68
C GLU A 344 11.47 -20.35 20.23
N ARG A 345 12.03 -19.26 19.70
CA ARG A 345 13.40 -19.21 19.19
C ARG A 345 14.44 -19.28 20.32
N TRP A 346 14.25 -18.54 21.40
CA TRP A 346 15.09 -18.60 22.60
C TRP A 346 15.17 -20.02 23.17
N ASN A 347 14.02 -20.70 23.34
CA ASN A 347 13.98 -22.11 23.76
C ASN A 347 14.71 -23.03 22.78
N TYR A 348 14.55 -22.84 21.46
CA TYR A 348 15.27 -23.61 20.44
C TYR A 348 16.80 -23.46 20.54
N VAL A 349 17.29 -22.26 20.86
CA VAL A 349 18.73 -22.02 21.03
C VAL A 349 19.24 -22.71 22.30
N LEU A 350 18.57 -22.53 23.44
CA LEU A 350 18.94 -23.17 24.70
C LEU A 350 18.96 -24.71 24.60
N ASP A 351 17.95 -25.31 23.98
CA ASP A 351 17.91 -26.76 23.70
C ASP A 351 19.04 -27.17 22.74
N GLY A 352 19.37 -26.30 21.78
CA GLY A 352 20.50 -26.47 20.87
C GLY A 352 21.87 -26.44 21.54
N MET A 353 22.03 -25.63 22.60
CA MET A 353 23.25 -25.59 23.41
C MET A 353 23.43 -26.89 24.21
N VAL A 354 22.34 -27.52 24.65
CA VAL A 354 22.38 -28.86 25.27
C VAL A 354 22.75 -29.94 24.24
N ASP A 355 22.12 -29.92 23.06
CA ASP A 355 22.43 -30.85 21.95
C ASP A 355 23.91 -30.76 21.51
N ALA A 356 24.49 -29.55 21.52
CA ALA A 356 25.89 -29.30 21.18
C ALA A 356 26.87 -29.61 22.32
N GLY A 357 26.38 -29.72 23.56
CA GLY A 357 27.20 -29.98 24.75
C GLY A 357 27.83 -28.72 25.38
N PHE A 358 27.36 -27.53 25.01
CA PHE A 358 27.74 -26.25 25.65
C PHE A 358 27.02 -26.03 26.98
N LEU A 359 25.84 -26.66 27.16
CA LEU A 359 25.01 -26.56 28.36
C LEU A 359 24.63 -27.97 28.85
N THR A 360 24.57 -28.20 30.15
CA THR A 360 23.97 -29.43 30.68
C THR A 360 22.45 -29.30 30.79
N GLN A 361 21.73 -30.43 30.75
CA GLN A 361 20.26 -30.42 30.94
C GLN A 361 19.85 -29.76 32.27
N ALA A 362 20.67 -29.89 33.33
CA ALA A 362 20.35 -29.26 34.62
C ALA A 362 20.43 -27.72 34.55
N GLU A 363 21.47 -27.18 33.92
CA GLU A 363 21.60 -25.72 33.71
C GLU A 363 20.54 -25.19 32.74
N ARG A 364 20.10 -26.01 31.77
CA ARG A 364 18.96 -25.72 30.89
C ARG A 364 17.62 -25.67 31.64
N ASP A 365 17.39 -26.61 32.54
CA ASP A 365 16.16 -26.74 33.33
C ASP A 365 16.05 -25.62 34.38
N ASP A 366 17.17 -25.04 34.82
CA ASP A 366 17.23 -23.88 35.73
C ASP A 366 16.90 -22.54 35.01
N ILE A 367 16.92 -22.49 33.68
CA ILE A 367 16.57 -21.31 32.87
C ILE A 367 15.08 -21.38 32.49
N THR A 368 14.24 -20.73 33.29
CA THR A 368 12.78 -20.77 33.17
C THR A 368 12.12 -19.44 32.80
N GLU A 369 12.88 -18.35 32.76
CA GLU A 369 12.36 -16.98 32.57
C GLU A 369 12.93 -16.39 31.27
N PHE A 370 12.04 -15.98 30.37
CA PHE A 370 12.41 -15.32 29.13
C PHE A 370 13.06 -13.96 29.46
N PRO A 371 14.22 -13.63 28.86
CA PRO A 371 14.94 -12.40 29.15
C PRO A 371 14.31 -11.24 28.38
N GLU A 372 13.24 -10.67 28.95
CA GLU A 372 12.53 -9.53 28.37
C GLU A 372 13.51 -8.37 28.07
N PRO A 373 13.53 -7.85 26.83
CA PRO A 373 14.36 -6.71 26.50
C PRO A 373 13.82 -5.42 27.09
N ILE A 374 14.67 -4.40 27.16
CA ILE A 374 14.22 -3.03 27.42
C ILE A 374 13.28 -2.55 26.29
N ASP A 375 12.40 -1.60 26.62
CA ASP A 375 11.59 -0.90 25.64
C ASP A 375 12.51 -0.28 24.58
N TYR A 376 12.21 -0.54 23.30
CA TYR A 376 13.03 -0.04 22.21
C TYR A 376 12.91 1.47 22.10
N GLN A 377 14.00 2.16 22.44
CA GLN A 377 14.17 3.58 22.24
C GLN A 377 14.41 3.84 20.74
N GLN A 378 13.30 4.01 20.00
CA GLN A 378 13.22 4.34 18.57
C GLN A 378 13.67 5.79 18.28
N GLU A 379 14.67 6.27 19.00
CA GLU A 379 14.79 7.69 19.34
C GLU A 379 15.15 8.59 18.13
N ASP A 380 14.48 9.73 18.13
CA ASP A 380 14.55 10.88 17.22
C ASP A 380 14.12 10.70 15.75
N VAL A 381 14.57 9.69 14.98
CA VAL A 381 14.36 9.75 13.50
C VAL A 381 12.90 9.60 13.04
N PHE A 382 12.07 8.89 13.80
CA PHE A 382 10.64 8.73 13.52
C PHE A 382 9.75 9.67 14.36
N ALA A 383 10.32 10.64 15.08
CA ALA A 383 9.54 11.60 15.85
C ALA A 383 8.79 12.57 14.92
N GLY A 384 7.65 13.08 15.39
CA GLY A 384 6.89 14.12 14.68
C GLY A 384 6.15 13.61 13.44
N THR A 385 5.88 14.53 12.50
CA THR A 385 5.10 14.27 11.29
C THR A 385 5.89 13.47 10.25
N GLU A 386 7.20 13.68 10.17
CA GLU A 386 8.08 13.04 9.20
C GLU A 386 8.22 11.53 9.42
N GLY A 387 8.03 11.04 10.66
CA GLY A 387 7.98 9.59 10.93
C GLY A 387 6.92 8.84 10.12
N TYR A 388 5.76 9.46 9.89
CA TYR A 388 4.70 8.91 9.04
C TYR A 388 5.13 8.81 7.56
N ILE A 389 5.93 9.77 7.09
CA ILE A 389 6.45 9.83 5.72
C ILE A 389 7.55 8.79 5.54
N LEU A 390 8.51 8.71 6.47
CA LEU A 390 9.58 7.72 6.45
C LEU A 390 9.02 6.29 6.46
N GLN A 391 8.02 6.02 7.31
CA GLN A 391 7.38 4.71 7.34
C GLN A 391 6.63 4.40 6.03
N ALA A 392 5.85 5.34 5.50
CA ALA A 392 5.16 5.14 4.22
C ALA A 392 6.15 4.93 3.05
N ALA A 393 7.28 5.64 3.04
CA ALA A 393 8.32 5.47 2.03
C ALA A 393 9.03 4.10 2.15
N ILE A 394 9.28 3.59 3.37
CA ILE A 394 9.76 2.21 3.56
C ILE A 394 8.78 1.21 2.97
N ASP A 395 7.49 1.34 3.29
CA ASP A 395 6.47 0.39 2.85
C ASP A 395 6.31 0.40 1.31
N GLU A 396 6.36 1.59 0.68
CA GLU A 396 6.35 1.72 -0.79
C GLU A 396 7.61 1.15 -1.45
N VAL A 397 8.81 1.35 -0.89
CA VAL A 397 10.03 0.70 -1.39
C VAL A 397 9.91 -0.82 -1.31
N VAL A 398 9.46 -1.36 -0.18
CA VAL A 398 9.27 -2.81 0.01
C VAL A 398 8.28 -3.37 -1.01
N GLU A 399 7.15 -2.70 -1.24
CA GLU A 399 6.13 -3.13 -2.20
C GLU A 399 6.62 -3.07 -3.65
N LYS A 400 7.19 -1.93 -4.08
CA LYS A 400 7.54 -1.68 -5.49
C LYS A 400 8.82 -2.41 -5.92
N THR A 401 9.78 -2.62 -5.02
CA THR A 401 11.11 -3.14 -5.35
C THR A 401 11.38 -4.56 -4.85
N GLY A 402 10.72 -4.98 -3.76
CA GLY A 402 11.02 -6.22 -3.05
C GLY A 402 12.29 -6.19 -2.19
N VAL A 403 13.00 -5.04 -2.11
CA VAL A 403 14.05 -4.79 -1.12
C VAL A 403 13.43 -4.88 0.27
N THR A 404 14.00 -5.67 1.18
CA THR A 404 13.39 -5.88 2.51
C THR A 404 13.69 -4.71 3.46
N ARG A 405 12.92 -4.59 4.54
CA ARG A 405 13.18 -3.58 5.57
C ARG A 405 14.57 -3.72 6.18
N GLU A 406 15.04 -4.96 6.37
CA GLU A 406 16.40 -5.23 6.85
C GLU A 406 17.46 -4.76 5.85
N GLU A 407 17.21 -4.91 4.54
CA GLU A 407 18.09 -4.38 3.48
C GLU A 407 18.08 -2.84 3.47
N ILE A 408 16.92 -2.19 3.66
CA ILE A 408 16.84 -0.73 3.87
C ILE A 408 17.62 -0.31 5.13
N GLU A 409 17.57 -1.10 6.21
CA GLU A 409 18.27 -0.82 7.47
C GLU A 409 19.79 -1.16 7.43
N SER A 410 20.29 -1.84 6.39
CA SER A 410 21.73 -2.21 6.25
C SER A 410 22.46 -1.59 5.06
N LEU A 411 21.87 -1.59 3.87
CA LEU A 411 22.63 -1.54 2.62
C LEU A 411 22.83 -0.12 2.06
N GLY A 412 22.61 0.92 2.87
CA GLY A 412 22.95 2.31 2.54
C GLY A 412 22.23 2.91 1.33
N TYR A 413 21.00 2.48 1.06
CA TYR A 413 20.20 3.00 -0.04
C TYR A 413 19.98 4.51 0.10
N ARG A 414 19.88 5.19 -1.05
CA ARG A 414 19.46 6.59 -1.15
C ARG A 414 18.06 6.59 -1.73
N ILE A 415 17.09 7.05 -0.93
CA ILE A 415 15.66 7.00 -1.24
C ILE A 415 15.18 8.43 -1.39
N THR A 416 14.85 8.86 -2.61
CA THR A 416 14.34 10.20 -2.89
C THR A 416 12.82 10.15 -2.90
N THR A 417 12.19 10.86 -1.97
CA THR A 417 10.72 10.99 -1.89
C THR A 417 10.19 12.06 -2.85
N THR A 418 8.88 12.21 -2.94
CA THR A 418 8.19 13.30 -3.65
C THR A 418 7.85 14.51 -2.79
N ILE A 419 8.17 14.46 -1.49
CA ILE A 419 7.80 15.52 -0.53
C ILE A 419 8.63 16.77 -0.80
N LEU A 420 7.94 17.91 -0.91
CA LEU A 420 8.56 19.23 -0.97
C LEU A 420 8.56 19.82 0.45
N PRO A 421 9.72 20.22 1.01
CA PRO A 421 9.79 20.75 2.38
C PRO A 421 8.78 21.87 2.62
N GLU A 422 8.69 22.83 1.69
CA GLU A 422 7.76 23.96 1.77
C GLU A 422 6.27 23.58 1.70
N HIS A 423 5.92 22.43 1.11
CA HIS A 423 4.55 21.91 1.12
C HIS A 423 4.25 21.13 2.40
N GLN A 424 5.27 20.50 3.00
CA GLN A 424 5.17 19.79 4.27
C GLN A 424 5.03 20.77 5.44
N ASP A 425 5.92 21.75 5.53
CA ASP A 425 5.83 22.88 6.47
C ASP A 425 4.43 23.52 6.42
N ALA A 426 3.92 23.80 5.20
CA ALA A 426 2.61 24.41 5.02
C ALA A 426 1.44 23.52 5.48
N ALA A 427 1.56 22.18 5.40
CA ALA A 427 0.54 21.27 5.91
C ALA A 427 0.55 21.25 7.46
N GLU A 428 1.73 21.21 8.06
CA GLU A 428 1.91 21.19 9.52
C GLU A 428 1.51 22.52 10.16
N GLU A 429 1.98 23.66 9.64
CA GLU A 429 1.56 24.98 10.08
C GLU A 429 0.04 25.16 9.96
N ALA A 430 -0.58 24.66 8.89
CA ALA A 430 -2.02 24.76 8.69
C ALA A 430 -2.82 23.95 9.71
N VAL A 431 -2.42 22.72 10.03
CA VAL A 431 -3.06 21.93 11.10
C VAL A 431 -2.85 22.59 12.46
N ALA A 432 -1.65 23.15 12.72
CA ALA A 432 -1.35 23.92 13.93
C ALA A 432 -2.17 25.23 14.08
N THR A 433 -2.91 25.67 13.05
CA THR A 433 -3.88 26.78 13.18
C THR A 433 -5.25 26.35 13.76
N MET A 434 -5.48 25.04 13.96
CA MET A 434 -6.74 24.55 14.50
C MET A 434 -6.95 25.04 15.95
N PRO A 435 -8.20 25.35 16.36
CA PRO A 435 -8.48 25.74 17.74
C PRO A 435 -8.22 24.62 18.75
N ASP A 436 -7.42 24.93 19.78
CA ASP A 436 -6.98 24.02 20.86
C ASP A 436 -8.12 23.37 21.69
N ASP A 437 -9.38 23.76 21.48
CA ASP A 437 -10.55 23.21 22.20
C ASP A 437 -11.17 21.97 21.52
N HIS A 438 -10.50 21.40 20.52
CA HIS A 438 -10.84 20.06 20.03
C HIS A 438 -10.51 18.97 21.06
N ALA A 439 -11.16 17.80 20.96
CA ALA A 439 -10.84 16.69 21.86
C ALA A 439 -9.60 15.91 21.39
N ASP A 440 -8.95 15.24 22.34
CA ASP A 440 -7.69 14.49 22.15
C ASP A 440 -7.81 13.30 21.17
N ASN A 441 -9.04 12.77 21.01
CA ASN A 441 -9.34 11.68 20.07
C ASN A 441 -9.80 12.17 18.68
N LEU A 442 -9.70 13.47 18.39
CA LEU A 442 -9.78 13.97 17.02
C LEU A 442 -8.54 13.51 16.23
N ARG A 443 -8.77 13.10 14.99
CA ARG A 443 -7.74 12.82 14.00
C ARG A 443 -7.89 13.79 12.83
N VAL A 444 -6.75 14.19 12.30
CA VAL A 444 -6.61 15.15 11.22
C VAL A 444 -5.69 14.53 10.19
N ALA A 445 -6.14 14.46 8.95
CA ALA A 445 -5.31 14.10 7.81
C ALA A 445 -5.27 15.29 6.85
N ALA A 446 -4.07 15.65 6.40
CA ALA A 446 -3.88 16.60 5.31
C ALA A 446 -2.87 16.03 4.31
N VAL A 447 -3.17 16.11 3.02
CA VAL A 447 -2.30 15.57 1.97
C VAL A 447 -2.40 16.42 0.71
N THR A 448 -1.29 16.56 -0.01
CA THR A 448 -1.26 17.21 -1.32
C THR A 448 -0.70 16.28 -2.40
N VAL A 449 -1.31 16.34 -3.58
CA VAL A 449 -0.98 15.48 -4.74
C VAL A 449 -0.87 16.35 -5.99
N ASP A 450 0.27 16.28 -6.68
CA ASP A 450 0.44 16.88 -8.00
C ASP A 450 -0.51 16.24 -9.01
N SER A 451 -1.34 17.06 -9.65
CA SER A 451 -2.43 16.58 -10.50
C SER A 451 -1.98 15.96 -11.82
N ALA A 452 -0.76 16.26 -12.29
CA ALA A 452 -0.27 15.78 -13.58
C ALA A 452 0.50 14.46 -13.45
N THR A 453 1.05 14.19 -12.26
CA THR A 453 1.95 13.06 -12.00
C THR A 453 1.42 12.07 -10.98
N GLY A 454 0.64 12.50 -10.00
CA GLY A 454 0.31 11.69 -8.81
C GLY A 454 1.33 11.79 -7.67
N ALA A 455 2.40 12.58 -7.81
CA ALA A 455 3.41 12.75 -6.77
C ALA A 455 2.78 13.33 -5.48
N ILE A 456 2.99 12.68 -4.34
CA ILE A 456 2.53 13.15 -3.03
C ILE A 456 3.51 14.22 -2.55
N THR A 457 3.12 15.50 -2.55
CA THR A 457 4.05 16.60 -2.24
C THR A 457 4.07 17.00 -0.76
N SER A 458 3.05 16.62 0.02
CA SER A 458 3.06 16.68 1.49
C SER A 458 2.08 15.69 2.10
N MET A 459 2.37 15.24 3.32
CA MET A 459 1.57 14.26 4.07
C MET A 459 1.63 14.57 5.57
N TYR A 460 0.48 14.94 6.14
CA TYR A 460 0.25 15.05 7.57
C TYR A 460 -0.50 13.82 8.06
N GLY A 461 0.23 12.81 8.55
CA GLY A 461 -0.32 11.56 9.08
C GLY A 461 -0.78 11.63 10.54
N GLY A 462 -0.37 12.66 11.28
CA GLY A 462 -0.63 12.88 12.69
C GLY A 462 0.46 13.76 13.33
N PRO A 463 0.34 14.12 14.62
CA PRO A 463 1.26 15.07 15.27
C PRO A 463 2.62 14.46 15.62
N ASP A 464 2.65 13.18 16.01
CA ASP A 464 3.87 12.42 16.28
C ASP A 464 3.62 10.95 15.96
N TYR A 465 4.48 10.34 15.15
CA TYR A 465 4.40 8.92 14.80
C TYR A 465 4.83 8.02 15.97
N LEU A 466 5.71 8.49 16.86
CA LEU A 466 6.10 7.73 18.05
C LEU A 466 4.97 7.60 19.08
N GLU A 467 4.06 8.58 19.14
CA GLU A 467 2.84 8.49 19.96
C GLU A 467 1.75 7.64 19.31
N ILE A 468 1.54 7.78 17.99
CA ILE A 468 0.50 7.06 17.24
C ILE A 468 1.07 6.62 15.88
N GLN A 469 1.51 5.37 15.78
CA GLN A 469 2.11 4.83 14.54
C GLN A 469 1.11 4.63 13.37
N ARG A 470 -0.16 5.01 13.55
CA ARG A 470 -1.23 4.80 12.57
C ARG A 470 -1.45 6.05 11.73
N ASN A 471 -1.12 5.98 10.45
CA ASN A 471 -1.11 7.11 9.54
C ASN A 471 -2.53 7.53 9.09
N ALA A 472 -2.93 8.74 9.48
CA ALA A 472 -4.25 9.30 9.18
C ALA A 472 -4.54 9.45 7.68
N VAL A 473 -3.52 9.56 6.81
CA VAL A 473 -3.64 9.77 5.36
C VAL A 473 -3.76 8.46 4.58
N THR A 474 -3.08 7.40 5.01
CA THR A 474 -2.92 6.14 4.25
C THR A 474 -3.53 4.90 4.92
N GLN A 475 -3.83 4.94 6.22
CA GLN A 475 -4.32 3.77 6.99
C GLN A 475 -5.66 4.01 7.70
N ASP A 476 -6.04 5.27 7.92
CA ASP A 476 -7.35 5.63 8.45
C ASP A 476 -8.34 5.94 7.35
N ILE A 477 -9.60 5.67 7.66
CA ILE A 477 -10.74 5.86 6.78
C ILE A 477 -11.71 6.83 7.41
N ALA A 478 -12.34 7.66 6.59
CA ALA A 478 -13.42 8.52 7.05
C ALA A 478 -14.54 8.59 6.01
N GLN A 479 -15.80 8.54 6.47
CA GLN A 479 -16.94 8.58 5.57
C GLN A 479 -16.89 9.85 4.69
N ALA A 480 -16.89 9.70 3.37
CA ALA A 480 -16.68 10.80 2.43
C ALA A 480 -17.79 11.87 2.53
N GLY A 481 -19.03 11.43 2.69
CA GLY A 481 -20.18 12.33 2.67
C GLY A 481 -20.32 13.04 1.31
N SER A 482 -20.66 14.33 1.33
CA SER A 482 -20.88 15.12 0.12
C SER A 482 -19.65 15.36 -0.80
N THR A 483 -18.44 14.88 -0.47
CA THR A 483 -17.31 14.82 -1.44
C THR A 483 -17.48 13.70 -2.47
N PHE A 484 -18.43 12.77 -2.29
CA PHE A 484 -18.72 11.72 -3.27
C PHE A 484 -19.60 12.19 -4.45
N LYS A 485 -20.30 13.32 -4.28
CA LYS A 485 -21.24 13.90 -5.27
C LYS A 485 -20.63 14.15 -6.67
N PRO A 486 -19.38 14.62 -6.83
CA PRO A 486 -18.77 14.81 -8.14
C PRO A 486 -18.77 13.54 -9.00
N PHE A 487 -18.66 12.33 -8.43
CA PHE A 487 -18.70 11.10 -9.22
C PHE A 487 -20.07 10.86 -9.88
N ALA A 488 -21.17 11.20 -9.21
CA ALA A 488 -22.51 11.18 -9.82
C ALA A 488 -22.68 12.29 -10.88
N LEU A 489 -22.07 13.46 -10.67
CA LEU A 489 -22.06 14.55 -11.65
C LEU A 489 -21.33 14.14 -12.94
N ILE A 490 -20.14 13.55 -12.81
CA ILE A 490 -19.34 13.02 -13.92
C ILE A 490 -20.14 11.94 -14.66
N ALA A 491 -20.73 10.98 -13.92
CA ALA A 491 -21.58 9.93 -14.49
C ALA A 491 -22.79 10.48 -15.27
N GLY A 492 -23.35 11.61 -14.83
CA GLY A 492 -24.43 12.32 -15.53
C GLY A 492 -23.96 12.96 -16.83
N LEU A 493 -22.85 13.69 -16.77
CA LEU A 493 -22.26 14.40 -17.91
C LEU A 493 -21.76 13.44 -19.00
N GLU A 494 -21.09 12.34 -18.64
CA GLU A 494 -20.72 11.24 -19.57
C GLU A 494 -21.95 10.62 -20.26
N ARG A 495 -23.11 10.65 -19.59
CA ARG A 495 -24.40 10.17 -20.14
C ARG A 495 -25.19 11.23 -20.88
N GLY A 496 -24.66 12.44 -21.02
CA GLY A 496 -25.30 13.55 -21.71
C GLY A 496 -26.40 14.25 -20.92
N ILE A 497 -26.42 14.15 -19.59
CA ILE A 497 -27.25 14.99 -18.72
C ILE A 497 -26.51 16.33 -18.56
N GLY A 498 -27.02 17.39 -19.19
CA GLY A 498 -26.38 18.71 -19.18
C GLY A 498 -26.44 19.41 -17.82
N LEU A 499 -25.50 20.32 -17.55
CA LEU A 499 -25.43 21.07 -16.28
C LEU A 499 -26.68 21.92 -15.97
N GLY A 500 -27.47 22.30 -16.98
CA GLY A 500 -28.73 23.01 -16.83
C GLY A 500 -29.93 22.10 -16.54
N SER A 501 -29.72 20.78 -16.39
CA SER A 501 -30.79 19.83 -16.05
C SER A 501 -31.39 20.14 -14.67
N GLU A 502 -32.72 20.18 -14.60
CA GLU A 502 -33.49 20.69 -13.47
C GLU A 502 -34.04 19.58 -12.58
N TYR A 503 -33.75 19.67 -11.28
CA TYR A 503 -34.23 18.75 -10.24
C TYR A 503 -35.08 19.48 -9.21
N LEU A 504 -36.08 18.79 -8.66
CA LEU A 504 -36.78 19.25 -7.45
C LEU A 504 -35.86 19.02 -6.25
N ALA A 505 -35.64 20.08 -5.49
CA ALA A 505 -34.64 20.18 -4.42
C ALA A 505 -35.28 20.64 -3.10
N ASN A 506 -36.51 20.21 -2.83
CA ASN A 506 -37.15 20.44 -1.55
C ASN A 506 -36.51 19.57 -0.46
N ASN A 507 -36.72 19.95 0.80
CA ASN A 507 -36.32 19.17 1.96
C ASN A 507 -37.33 18.03 2.22
N GLU A 508 -36.89 16.99 2.95
CA GLU A 508 -37.72 15.82 3.31
C GLU A 508 -38.46 15.19 2.13
N MET A 509 -37.77 15.02 1.00
CA MET A 509 -38.30 14.31 -0.16
C MET A 509 -38.16 12.79 0.00
N GLU A 510 -39.20 12.05 -0.39
CA GLU A 510 -39.19 10.58 -0.47
C GLU A 510 -38.54 10.12 -1.78
N PHE A 511 -37.70 9.08 -1.69
CA PHE A 511 -37.00 8.44 -2.82
C PHE A 511 -37.02 6.92 -2.66
N GLU A 512 -36.89 6.16 -3.75
CA GLU A 512 -36.93 4.70 -3.67
C GLU A 512 -35.67 4.16 -2.95
N GLY A 513 -35.86 3.20 -2.05
CA GLY A 513 -34.78 2.57 -1.28
C GLY A 513 -34.27 3.36 -0.07
N PHE A 514 -34.90 4.48 0.30
CA PHE A 514 -34.64 5.17 1.58
C PHE A 514 -35.74 4.85 2.60
N GLU A 515 -35.36 4.49 3.84
CA GLU A 515 -36.33 4.24 4.93
C GLU A 515 -36.94 5.53 5.53
N ARG A 516 -36.30 6.68 5.29
CA ARG A 516 -36.69 8.00 5.80
C ARG A 516 -36.52 9.04 4.69
N PRO A 517 -37.33 10.11 4.67
CA PRO A 517 -37.18 11.16 3.68
C PRO A 517 -35.76 11.77 3.68
N VAL A 518 -35.22 12.00 2.50
CA VAL A 518 -33.89 12.58 2.31
C VAL A 518 -33.96 14.06 2.69
N ARG A 519 -33.07 14.47 3.58
CA ARG A 519 -33.01 15.83 4.13
C ARG A 519 -31.89 16.64 3.48
N ASN A 520 -32.18 17.90 3.19
CA ASN A 520 -31.15 18.88 2.85
C ASN A 520 -30.51 19.47 4.11
N PHE A 521 -29.25 19.88 4.02
CA PHE A 521 -28.58 20.57 5.12
C PHE A 521 -29.35 21.85 5.51
N GLY A 522 -29.44 22.13 6.80
CA GLY A 522 -30.25 23.24 7.33
C GLY A 522 -31.77 23.10 7.15
N GLY A 523 -32.27 22.00 6.58
CA GLY A 523 -33.69 21.77 6.34
C GLY A 523 -34.31 22.63 5.24
N VAL A 524 -33.50 23.09 4.28
CA VAL A 524 -33.90 24.11 3.28
C VAL A 524 -34.62 23.50 2.07
N ASP A 525 -35.76 24.10 1.72
CA ASP A 525 -36.46 23.90 0.44
C ASP A 525 -35.89 24.82 -0.64
N TYR A 526 -35.24 24.26 -1.66
CA TYR A 526 -34.65 25.05 -2.75
C TYR A 526 -35.57 25.21 -3.98
N GLY A 527 -36.70 24.49 -4.05
CA GLY A 527 -37.57 24.49 -5.22
C GLY A 527 -36.94 23.74 -6.40
N VAL A 528 -37.03 24.30 -7.61
CA VAL A 528 -36.38 23.73 -8.80
C VAL A 528 -35.01 24.37 -8.97
N VAL A 529 -33.97 23.53 -9.14
CA VAL A 529 -32.57 23.96 -9.28
C VAL A 529 -31.89 23.20 -10.42
N ASP A 530 -30.89 23.82 -11.05
CA ASP A 530 -30.00 23.14 -11.99
C ASP A 530 -28.87 22.38 -11.27
N LEU A 531 -28.11 21.55 -12.00
CA LEU A 531 -26.98 20.81 -11.42
C LEU A 531 -25.85 21.74 -10.96
N VAL A 532 -25.70 22.92 -11.57
CA VAL A 532 -24.75 23.95 -11.12
C VAL A 532 -25.08 24.39 -9.69
N LYS A 533 -26.33 24.74 -9.43
CA LYS A 533 -26.82 25.17 -8.11
C LYS A 533 -26.87 24.01 -7.11
N ALA A 534 -27.24 22.81 -7.55
CA ALA A 534 -27.20 21.60 -6.72
C ALA A 534 -25.77 21.29 -6.24
N THR A 535 -24.77 21.47 -7.10
CA THR A 535 -23.34 21.30 -6.76
C THR A 535 -22.88 22.41 -5.82
N GLN A 536 -23.16 23.68 -6.17
CA GLN A 536 -22.79 24.86 -5.39
C GLN A 536 -23.20 24.76 -3.92
N ASP A 537 -24.49 24.50 -3.67
CA ASP A 537 -25.07 24.46 -2.32
C ASP A 537 -25.06 23.04 -1.73
N SER A 538 -24.48 22.06 -2.43
CA SER A 538 -24.36 20.67 -2.00
C SER A 538 -25.70 19.99 -1.65
N ILE A 539 -26.75 20.29 -2.41
CA ILE A 539 -28.13 19.86 -2.17
C ILE A 539 -28.23 18.32 -2.20
N ASN A 540 -28.85 17.70 -1.20
CA ASN A 540 -28.95 16.23 -1.11
C ASN A 540 -30.02 15.69 -2.05
N THR A 541 -31.23 16.26 -2.03
CA THR A 541 -32.38 15.71 -2.76
C THR A 541 -32.22 15.77 -4.28
N ALA A 542 -31.64 16.86 -4.81
CA ALA A 542 -31.26 16.94 -6.23
C ALA A 542 -30.25 15.86 -6.66
N TYR A 543 -29.24 15.59 -5.82
CA TYR A 543 -28.21 14.59 -6.12
C TYR A 543 -28.71 13.14 -5.99
N VAL A 544 -29.69 12.86 -5.12
CA VAL A 544 -30.37 11.56 -5.11
C VAL A 544 -31.19 11.39 -6.41
N GLY A 545 -31.90 12.43 -6.87
CA GLY A 545 -32.58 12.40 -8.17
C GLY A 545 -31.63 12.14 -9.35
N LEU A 546 -30.46 12.79 -9.37
CA LEU A 546 -29.41 12.49 -10.35
C LEU A 546 -28.93 11.03 -10.26
N ASN A 547 -28.76 10.50 -9.03
CA ASN A 547 -28.36 9.12 -8.79
C ASN A 547 -29.42 8.09 -9.23
N GLU A 548 -30.71 8.44 -9.24
CA GLU A 548 -31.77 7.63 -9.86
C GLU A 548 -31.65 7.61 -11.40
N ASP A 549 -31.36 8.77 -12.03
CA ASP A 549 -31.18 8.86 -13.49
C ASP A 549 -29.91 8.13 -13.99
N VAL A 550 -28.78 8.24 -13.26
CA VAL A 550 -27.51 7.55 -13.64
C VAL A 550 -27.41 6.13 -13.09
N THR A 551 -28.19 5.79 -12.07
CA THR A 551 -28.13 4.59 -11.21
C THR A 551 -26.93 4.53 -10.24
N PRO A 552 -27.12 4.04 -8.99
CA PRO A 552 -26.04 3.93 -7.99
C PRO A 552 -24.81 3.16 -8.42
N GLN A 553 -25.00 2.09 -9.21
CA GLN A 553 -23.91 1.26 -9.74
C GLN A 553 -22.90 2.09 -10.54
N VAL A 554 -23.39 3.06 -11.30
CA VAL A 554 -22.57 3.83 -12.26
C VAL A 554 -21.86 4.97 -11.54
N THR A 555 -22.52 5.57 -10.55
CA THR A 555 -21.90 6.50 -9.59
C THR A 555 -20.73 5.83 -8.87
N MET A 556 -20.88 4.56 -8.46
CA MET A 556 -19.80 3.75 -7.87
C MET A 556 -18.68 3.42 -8.87
N GLU A 557 -19.02 2.93 -10.07
CA GLU A 557 -18.05 2.65 -11.15
C GLU A 557 -17.25 3.89 -11.56
N THR A 558 -17.87 5.07 -11.55
CA THR A 558 -17.22 6.35 -11.88
C THR A 558 -16.27 6.79 -10.77
N ALA A 559 -16.59 6.51 -9.50
CA ALA A 559 -15.71 6.75 -8.37
C ALA A 559 -14.45 5.87 -8.42
N ILE A 560 -14.61 4.58 -8.73
CA ILE A 560 -13.51 3.63 -8.95
C ILE A 560 -12.65 4.06 -10.15
N ALA A 561 -13.29 4.40 -11.28
CA ALA A 561 -12.59 4.88 -12.47
C ALA A 561 -11.79 6.16 -12.21
N ALA A 562 -12.29 7.07 -11.38
CA ALA A 562 -11.59 8.28 -10.98
C ALA A 562 -10.34 8.00 -10.12
N GLY A 563 -10.34 6.93 -9.30
CA GLY A 563 -9.16 6.51 -8.55
C GLY A 563 -9.41 5.78 -7.23
N LEU A 564 -10.66 5.67 -6.76
CA LEU A 564 -10.96 4.99 -5.48
C LEU A 564 -10.72 3.47 -5.56
N PRO A 565 -10.11 2.84 -4.54
CA PRO A 565 -9.97 1.39 -4.46
C PRO A 565 -11.32 0.65 -4.50
N GLU A 566 -11.40 -0.48 -5.20
CA GLU A 566 -12.63 -1.29 -5.30
C GLU A 566 -13.08 -1.86 -3.96
N ASP A 567 -12.16 -2.03 -3.01
CA ASP A 567 -12.37 -2.55 -1.65
C ASP A 567 -12.54 -1.45 -0.58
N THR A 568 -12.70 -0.19 -0.99
CA THR A 568 -13.12 0.92 -0.11
C THR A 568 -14.33 0.52 0.73
N LEU A 569 -14.26 0.70 2.06
CA LEU A 569 -15.35 0.33 2.97
C LEU A 569 -16.66 1.08 2.62
N ASP A 570 -17.80 0.38 2.63
CA ASP A 570 -19.13 0.89 2.32
C ASP A 570 -19.29 1.54 0.91
N LEU A 571 -18.40 1.21 -0.03
CA LEU A 571 -18.49 1.54 -1.46
C LEU A 571 -19.47 0.57 -2.16
N ASP A 572 -20.76 0.78 -1.90
CA ASP A 572 -21.84 -0.06 -2.44
C ASP A 572 -22.69 0.64 -3.51
N ALA A 573 -23.28 -0.15 -4.40
CA ALA A 573 -24.26 0.28 -5.40
C ALA A 573 -25.67 0.46 -4.79
N ASN A 574 -25.81 1.33 -3.79
CA ASN A 574 -27.07 1.61 -3.09
C ASN A 574 -27.55 3.07 -3.30
N PRO A 575 -28.86 3.40 -3.19
CA PRO A 575 -29.38 4.75 -3.46
C PRO A 575 -28.73 5.89 -2.66
N ALA A 576 -28.22 5.61 -1.46
CA ALA A 576 -27.56 6.58 -0.60
C ALA A 576 -26.07 6.79 -0.92
N ASN A 577 -25.47 6.03 -1.84
CA ASN A 577 -24.03 6.10 -2.11
C ASN A 577 -23.56 7.48 -2.62
N VAL A 578 -24.40 8.20 -3.37
CA VAL A 578 -24.18 9.59 -3.80
C VAL A 578 -24.08 10.60 -2.63
N LEU A 579 -24.60 10.24 -1.46
CA LEU A 579 -24.46 11.01 -0.23
C LEU A 579 -23.16 10.66 0.52
N GLY A 580 -22.34 9.75 -0.04
CA GLY A 580 -21.05 9.30 0.46
C GLY A 580 -21.17 8.36 1.65
N SER A 581 -21.74 7.16 1.45
CA SER A 581 -21.64 6.06 2.42
C SER A 581 -20.21 5.55 2.55
N ALA A 582 -19.48 5.51 1.44
CA ALA A 582 -18.11 5.02 1.37
C ALA A 582 -17.17 5.76 2.33
N SER A 583 -16.26 5.01 2.94
CA SER A 583 -15.22 5.48 3.87
C SER A 583 -13.84 5.18 3.28
N PRO A 584 -13.34 6.02 2.35
CA PRO A 584 -12.01 5.91 1.78
C PRO A 584 -10.91 6.50 2.68
N HIS A 585 -9.66 6.22 2.33
CA HIS A 585 -8.51 6.93 2.87
C HIS A 585 -8.45 8.37 2.32
N PRO A 586 -7.89 9.34 3.08
CA PRO A 586 -7.67 10.70 2.57
C PRO A 586 -6.80 10.76 1.32
N LEU A 587 -5.82 9.86 1.17
CA LEU A 587 -5.04 9.74 -0.06
C LEU A 587 -5.91 9.32 -1.26
N ASP A 588 -6.81 8.34 -1.13
CA ASP A 588 -7.71 7.91 -2.22
C ASP A 588 -8.56 9.06 -2.73
N MET A 589 -9.07 9.89 -1.82
CA MET A 589 -9.89 11.06 -2.15
C MET A 589 -9.08 12.17 -2.85
N ALA A 590 -7.82 12.38 -2.45
CA ALA A 590 -6.92 13.28 -3.16
C ALA A 590 -6.61 12.78 -4.57
N SER A 591 -6.26 11.50 -4.71
CA SER A 591 -5.96 10.82 -5.98
C SER A 591 -7.16 10.84 -6.94
N ALA A 592 -8.35 10.53 -6.44
CA ALA A 592 -9.57 10.58 -7.26
C ALA A 592 -9.92 11.99 -7.72
N TYR A 593 -9.57 13.03 -6.95
CA TYR A 593 -9.73 14.42 -7.34
C TYR A 593 -8.59 14.91 -8.25
N ALA A 594 -7.40 14.30 -8.21
CA ALA A 594 -6.31 14.58 -9.15
C ALA A 594 -6.74 14.26 -10.60
N THR A 595 -7.45 13.14 -10.80
CA THR A 595 -8.08 12.79 -12.09
C THR A 595 -9.09 13.84 -12.58
N ILE A 596 -9.75 14.58 -11.69
CA ILE A 596 -10.64 15.70 -12.07
C ILE A 596 -9.81 16.93 -12.42
N ALA A 597 -8.84 17.29 -11.57
CA ALA A 597 -7.98 18.46 -11.72
C ALA A 597 -7.13 18.43 -13.01
N SER A 598 -6.67 17.25 -13.40
CA SER A 598 -5.88 16.97 -14.61
C SER A 598 -6.68 17.01 -15.92
N GLY A 599 -8.00 17.22 -15.85
CA GLY A 599 -8.88 17.14 -17.01
C GLY A 599 -9.13 15.71 -17.49
N GLY A 600 -9.16 14.73 -16.57
CA GLY A 600 -9.57 13.34 -16.85
C GLY A 600 -8.43 12.37 -17.09
N LEU A 601 -7.19 12.76 -16.75
CA LEU A 601 -6.00 11.91 -16.76
C LEU A 601 -5.79 11.34 -15.34
N ARG A 602 -5.91 10.03 -15.18
CA ARG A 602 -5.61 9.34 -13.94
C ARG A 602 -4.12 8.99 -13.90
N THR A 603 -3.51 9.20 -12.74
CA THR A 603 -2.20 8.65 -12.36
C THR A 603 -2.36 7.81 -11.09
N GLU A 604 -1.38 6.96 -10.82
CA GLU A 604 -1.23 6.33 -9.50
C GLU A 604 -0.54 7.34 -8.57
N ALA A 605 -0.97 7.42 -7.30
CA ALA A 605 -0.27 8.25 -6.33
C ALA A 605 0.97 7.53 -5.81
N TYR A 606 2.07 8.27 -5.63
CA TYR A 606 3.36 7.71 -5.20
C TYR A 606 4.10 8.68 -4.29
N LEU A 607 4.86 8.12 -3.34
CA LEU A 607 5.70 8.86 -2.39
C LEU A 607 7.20 8.75 -2.72
N VAL A 608 7.64 7.69 -3.41
CA VAL A 608 9.04 7.42 -3.71
C VAL A 608 9.33 7.71 -5.18
N ALA A 609 10.14 8.73 -5.44
CA ALA A 609 10.53 9.10 -6.79
C ALA A 609 11.65 8.19 -7.34
N SER A 610 12.64 7.83 -6.50
CA SER A 610 13.71 6.90 -6.89
C SER A 610 14.42 6.24 -5.70
N VAL A 611 15.07 5.12 -5.96
CA VAL A 611 15.97 4.41 -5.03
C VAL A 611 17.27 4.08 -5.78
N THR A 612 18.41 4.42 -5.20
CA THR A 612 19.74 3.97 -5.66
C THR A 612 20.50 3.26 -4.54
N ASP A 613 21.38 2.32 -4.91
CA ASP A 613 22.25 1.63 -3.95
C ASP A 613 23.48 2.47 -3.53
N VAL A 614 24.34 1.89 -2.69
CA VAL A 614 25.63 2.48 -2.26
C VAL A 614 26.65 2.68 -3.39
N ALA A 615 26.53 1.96 -4.51
CA ALA A 615 27.36 2.16 -5.69
C ALA A 615 26.84 3.30 -6.58
N GLY A 616 25.60 3.74 -6.38
CA GLY A 616 24.89 4.74 -7.16
C GLY A 616 24.18 4.16 -8.38
N GLU A 617 23.97 2.84 -8.43
CA GLU A 617 23.17 2.21 -9.49
C GLU A 617 21.66 2.32 -9.15
N PRO A 618 20.79 2.52 -10.16
CA PRO A 618 19.36 2.66 -9.96
C PRO A 618 18.69 1.32 -9.64
N VAL A 619 18.03 1.27 -8.49
CA VAL A 619 17.20 0.14 -8.02
C VAL A 619 15.75 0.35 -8.46
N PHE A 620 15.28 1.60 -8.37
CA PHE A 620 13.93 2.01 -8.73
C PHE A 620 13.90 3.48 -9.17
N GLU A 621 13.04 3.78 -10.14
CA GLU A 621 12.70 5.13 -10.58
C GLU A 621 11.22 5.11 -10.99
N GLN A 622 10.40 6.04 -10.48
CA GLN A 622 8.97 6.03 -10.77
C GLN A 622 8.71 6.47 -12.21
N GLU A 623 8.12 5.59 -13.02
CA GLU A 623 7.58 5.93 -14.33
C GLU A 623 6.15 6.48 -14.19
N VAL A 624 5.91 7.69 -14.70
CA VAL A 624 4.58 8.33 -14.68
C VAL A 624 3.88 8.05 -16.02
N GLU A 625 2.82 7.22 -15.99
CA GLU A 625 1.99 6.88 -17.17
C GLU A 625 0.54 7.36 -16.99
N PRO A 626 0.16 8.60 -17.38
CA PRO A 626 -1.20 9.10 -17.22
C PRO A 626 -2.19 8.42 -18.19
N GLU A 627 -3.26 7.83 -17.67
CA GLU A 627 -4.35 7.22 -18.46
C GLU A 627 -5.54 8.16 -18.61
N ARG A 628 -6.03 8.37 -19.84
CA ARG A 628 -7.26 9.15 -20.06
C ARG A 628 -8.50 8.31 -19.74
N ILE A 629 -9.07 8.55 -18.56
CA ILE A 629 -10.31 7.93 -18.09
C ILE A 629 -11.54 8.71 -18.56
N PHE A 630 -11.51 10.04 -18.46
CA PHE A 630 -12.66 10.90 -18.79
C PHE A 630 -12.36 11.86 -19.94
N ALA A 631 -13.41 12.32 -20.61
CA ALA A 631 -13.29 13.34 -21.66
C ALA A 631 -12.98 14.72 -21.08
N GLU A 632 -12.09 15.48 -21.72
CA GLU A 632 -11.71 16.84 -21.29
C GLU A 632 -12.93 17.78 -21.17
N ASP A 633 -13.88 17.68 -22.10
CA ASP A 633 -15.13 18.47 -22.12
C ASP A 633 -16.03 18.16 -20.89
N VAL A 634 -16.10 16.89 -20.47
CA VAL A 634 -16.85 16.45 -19.28
C VAL A 634 -16.19 16.98 -18.00
N MET A 635 -14.86 16.94 -17.96
CA MET A 635 -14.08 17.45 -16.82
C MET A 635 -14.11 18.97 -16.73
N ALA A 636 -14.17 19.68 -17.86
CA ALA A 636 -14.36 21.14 -17.91
C ALA A 636 -15.71 21.56 -17.29
N ASP A 637 -16.79 20.84 -17.61
CA ASP A 637 -18.12 21.08 -17.02
C ASP A 637 -18.19 20.68 -15.54
N THR A 638 -17.62 19.52 -15.17
CA THR A 638 -17.49 19.07 -13.78
C THR A 638 -16.75 20.11 -12.93
N THR A 639 -15.59 20.55 -13.41
CA THR A 639 -14.76 21.56 -12.77
C THR A 639 -15.49 22.89 -12.66
N PHE A 640 -16.17 23.35 -13.72
CA PHE A 640 -16.98 24.58 -13.68
C PHE A 640 -18.05 24.54 -12.59
N ALA A 641 -18.73 23.41 -12.38
CA ALA A 641 -19.70 23.26 -11.29
C ALA A 641 -19.01 23.30 -9.91
N MET A 642 -17.85 22.64 -9.77
CA MET A 642 -17.05 22.65 -8.53
C MET A 642 -16.41 24.02 -8.23
N GLN A 643 -16.11 24.84 -9.25
CA GLN A 643 -15.72 26.24 -9.05
C GLN A 643 -16.83 27.06 -8.38
N GLN A 644 -18.12 26.71 -8.55
CA GLN A 644 -19.20 27.45 -7.89
C GLN A 644 -19.22 27.18 -6.38
N VAL A 645 -18.82 25.98 -5.94
CA VAL A 645 -18.69 25.63 -4.51
C VAL A 645 -17.73 26.59 -3.81
N VAL A 646 -16.60 26.92 -4.44
CA VAL A 646 -15.62 27.89 -3.92
C VAL A 646 -16.09 29.33 -4.13
N ASN A 647 -16.68 29.68 -5.27
CA ASN A 647 -17.04 31.07 -5.54
C ASN A 647 -18.28 31.58 -4.78
N PHE A 648 -19.26 30.72 -4.53
CA PHE A 648 -20.59 31.10 -4.06
C PHE A 648 -21.25 30.08 -3.11
N GLY A 649 -20.61 28.93 -2.88
CA GLY A 649 -21.16 27.79 -2.14
C GLY A 649 -20.49 27.55 -0.79
N SER A 650 -20.43 26.28 -0.39
CA SER A 650 -19.90 25.86 0.91
C SER A 650 -18.37 25.92 1.05
N GLY A 651 -17.62 26.04 -0.05
CA GLY A 651 -16.16 26.12 -0.07
C GLY A 651 -15.59 27.55 -0.06
N GLN A 652 -16.40 28.55 0.32
CA GLN A 652 -16.05 29.97 0.13
C GLN A 652 -14.79 30.46 0.85
N THR A 653 -14.32 29.78 1.90
CA THR A 653 -13.04 30.11 2.57
C THR A 653 -11.86 30.06 1.60
N ALA A 654 -11.80 29.04 0.72
CA ALA A 654 -10.73 28.87 -0.26
C ALA A 654 -10.64 30.03 -1.27
N LYS A 655 -11.70 30.83 -1.43
CA LYS A 655 -11.74 32.00 -2.31
C LYS A 655 -10.78 33.11 -1.86
N GLU A 656 -10.37 33.11 -0.60
CA GLU A 656 -9.42 34.08 -0.04
C GLU A 656 -8.05 34.02 -0.73
N LEU A 657 -7.68 32.88 -1.32
CA LEU A 657 -6.44 32.71 -2.10
C LEU A 657 -6.44 33.45 -3.45
N GLY A 658 -7.56 34.05 -3.87
CA GLY A 658 -7.61 35.01 -4.97
C GLY A 658 -7.30 34.47 -6.38
N ARG A 659 -7.22 33.14 -6.56
CA ARG A 659 -6.90 32.45 -7.82
C ARG A 659 -8.01 31.46 -8.24
N PRO A 660 -8.02 30.96 -9.50
CA PRO A 660 -8.97 29.95 -9.94
C PRO A 660 -8.83 28.66 -9.11
N LEU A 661 -9.90 28.31 -8.40
CA LEU A 661 -9.97 27.12 -7.55
C LEU A 661 -11.33 26.42 -7.71
N ALA A 662 -11.31 25.10 -7.58
CA ALA A 662 -12.48 24.24 -7.55
C ALA A 662 -12.38 23.29 -6.35
N GLY A 663 -13.50 22.73 -5.89
CA GLY A 663 -13.46 21.79 -4.77
C GLY A 663 -14.85 21.39 -4.29
N LYS A 664 -14.86 20.60 -3.20
CA LYS A 664 -16.08 20.09 -2.59
C LYS A 664 -15.93 19.91 -1.08
N THR A 665 -16.94 20.36 -0.34
CA THR A 665 -17.11 20.05 1.09
C THR A 665 -17.80 18.70 1.27
N GLY A 666 -17.35 17.94 2.27
CA GLY A 666 -17.99 16.72 2.76
C GLY A 666 -18.32 16.83 4.25
N THR A 667 -19.40 16.19 4.66
CA THR A 667 -19.82 16.03 6.05
C THR A 667 -20.70 14.78 6.06
N SER A 668 -20.38 13.83 6.94
CA SER A 668 -21.10 12.57 7.04
C SER A 668 -22.35 12.67 7.91
N ASN A 669 -23.13 11.58 7.91
CA ASN A 669 -24.25 11.44 8.84
C ASN A 669 -23.74 11.46 10.29
N ASP A 670 -24.55 12.03 11.19
CA ASP A 670 -24.20 12.24 12.60
C ASP A 670 -22.86 12.98 12.84
N ASN A 671 -22.33 13.69 11.83
CA ASN A 671 -21.10 14.48 11.92
C ASN A 671 -19.84 13.69 12.32
N ARG A 672 -19.70 12.43 11.88
CA ARG A 672 -18.55 11.57 12.23
C ARG A 672 -17.25 11.92 11.50
N SER A 673 -17.38 12.65 10.40
CA SER A 673 -16.29 13.09 9.54
C SER A 673 -16.65 14.40 8.83
N ALA A 674 -15.64 15.24 8.63
CA ALA A 674 -15.75 16.52 7.94
C ALA A 674 -14.57 16.69 6.97
N TRP A 675 -14.87 17.07 5.74
CA TRP A 675 -13.91 17.05 4.63
C TRP A 675 -13.92 18.36 3.84
N PHE A 676 -12.76 18.78 3.38
CA PHE A 676 -12.66 19.63 2.20
C PHE A 676 -11.59 19.08 1.25
N VAL A 677 -11.98 18.81 0.01
CA VAL A 677 -11.06 18.43 -1.06
C VAL A 677 -11.17 19.50 -2.14
N GLY A 678 -10.06 20.16 -2.43
CA GLY A 678 -9.99 21.31 -3.32
C GLY A 678 -8.72 21.27 -4.16
N PHE A 679 -8.74 21.96 -5.30
CA PHE A 679 -7.65 21.92 -6.26
C PHE A 679 -7.52 23.19 -7.09
N SER A 680 -6.28 23.41 -7.55
CA SER A 680 -5.95 24.19 -8.74
C SER A 680 -5.74 23.24 -9.93
N PRO A 681 -5.51 23.72 -11.16
CA PRO A 681 -5.17 22.84 -12.30
C PRO A 681 -3.86 22.05 -12.14
N GLN A 682 -3.03 22.36 -11.13
CA GLN A 682 -1.69 21.80 -10.95
C GLN A 682 -1.60 20.85 -9.75
N ILE A 683 -2.37 21.10 -8.69
CA ILE A 683 -2.22 20.41 -7.41
C ILE A 683 -3.56 20.33 -6.68
N VAL A 684 -3.80 19.17 -6.06
CA VAL A 684 -4.95 18.85 -5.21
C VAL A 684 -4.51 18.83 -3.76
N GLY A 685 -5.34 19.36 -2.87
CA GLY A 685 -5.22 19.14 -1.43
C GLY A 685 -6.49 18.49 -0.89
N ALA A 686 -6.34 17.53 0.03
CA ALA A 686 -7.44 16.96 0.80
C ALA A 686 -7.18 17.17 2.29
N VAL A 687 -8.21 17.62 3.01
CA VAL A 687 -8.20 17.71 4.48
C VAL A 687 -9.42 16.96 5.03
N ALA A 688 -9.16 16.03 5.96
CA ALA A 688 -10.15 15.18 6.61
C ALA A 688 -10.03 15.27 8.13
N LEU A 689 -11.16 15.50 8.81
CA LEU A 689 -11.29 15.44 10.26
C LEU A 689 -12.29 14.34 10.63
N TYR A 690 -11.99 13.52 11.65
CA TYR A 690 -12.86 12.46 12.18
C TYR A 690 -12.49 12.15 13.64
N GLN A 691 -13.40 11.54 14.41
CA GLN A 691 -13.11 11.10 15.79
C GLN A 691 -13.16 9.58 15.91
N VAL A 692 -12.25 9.04 16.72
CA VAL A 692 -12.09 7.61 16.95
C VAL A 692 -12.30 7.31 18.45
N GLY A 693 -13.26 6.44 18.78
CA GLY A 693 -13.51 6.00 20.15
C GLY A 693 -12.44 5.04 20.67
N GLU A 694 -12.47 4.74 21.97
CA GLU A 694 -11.52 3.82 22.63
C GLU A 694 -11.51 2.40 22.01
N ASP A 695 -12.62 1.99 21.38
CA ASP A 695 -12.76 0.70 20.68
C ASP A 695 -12.39 0.74 19.19
N GLY A 696 -11.90 1.88 18.69
CA GLY A 696 -11.57 2.11 17.29
C GLY A 696 -12.78 2.46 16.40
N SER A 697 -13.98 2.63 16.97
CA SER A 697 -15.18 3.00 16.19
C SER A 697 -15.25 4.50 15.87
N ALA A 698 -15.94 4.86 14.78
CA ALA A 698 -16.10 6.26 14.37
C ALA A 698 -17.16 6.99 15.23
N GLU A 699 -16.74 8.02 15.94
CA GLU A 699 -17.58 8.86 16.82
C GLU A 699 -18.07 10.14 16.13
N GLN A 700 -19.11 10.77 16.69
CA GLN A 700 -19.55 12.11 16.26
C GLN A 700 -18.49 13.15 16.66
N ILE A 701 -18.02 13.97 15.72
CA ILE A 701 -17.06 15.04 16.00
C ILE A 701 -17.66 16.03 17.01
N THR A 702 -17.06 16.04 18.20
CA THR A 702 -17.27 16.99 19.29
C THR A 702 -17.08 18.41 18.77
N PRO A 703 -18.07 19.31 18.93
CA PRO A 703 -17.94 20.68 18.42
C PRO A 703 -16.86 21.49 19.16
N PHE A 704 -16.01 22.17 18.39
CA PHE A 704 -14.91 23.02 18.87
C PHE A 704 -14.78 24.30 18.03
N GLY A 705 -13.87 25.21 18.39
CA GLY A 705 -13.59 26.44 17.63
C GLY A 705 -14.75 27.45 17.60
N GLY A 706 -15.69 27.34 18.54
CA GLY A 706 -16.93 28.11 18.55
C GLY A 706 -17.99 27.68 17.51
N PHE A 707 -17.75 26.60 16.76
CA PHE A 707 -18.75 26.02 15.87
C PHE A 707 -19.68 25.07 16.66
N SER A 708 -20.97 25.06 16.33
CA SER A 708 -21.93 24.08 16.89
C SER A 708 -21.87 22.71 16.21
N GLN A 709 -21.18 22.61 15.07
CA GLN A 709 -20.94 21.39 14.30
C GLN A 709 -19.71 21.62 13.41
N ILE A 710 -18.78 20.66 13.38
CA ILE A 710 -17.62 20.71 12.49
C ILE A 710 -18.04 20.13 11.14
N THR A 711 -18.09 20.97 10.10
CA THR A 711 -18.53 20.57 8.75
C THR A 711 -17.41 20.87 7.76
N GLY A 712 -17.52 20.37 6.53
CA GLY A 712 -16.53 20.63 5.49
C GLY A 712 -16.30 22.13 5.19
N SER A 713 -17.26 23.01 5.52
CA SER A 713 -17.14 24.46 5.35
C SER A 713 -16.58 25.21 6.57
N THR A 714 -16.27 24.52 7.68
CA THR A 714 -15.68 25.14 8.87
C THR A 714 -14.17 24.88 8.92
N VAL A 715 -13.71 24.03 9.82
CA VAL A 715 -12.28 23.78 10.06
C VAL A 715 -11.56 23.14 8.85
N PRO A 716 -12.10 22.11 8.16
CA PRO A 716 -11.40 21.50 7.02
C PRO A 716 -11.11 22.48 5.88
N ALA A 717 -12.07 23.34 5.52
CA ALA A 717 -11.85 24.38 4.49
C ALA A 717 -10.87 25.46 4.97
N ALA A 718 -10.84 25.80 6.27
CA ALA A 718 -9.90 26.76 6.81
C ALA A 718 -8.47 26.22 6.80
N VAL A 719 -8.25 25.00 7.29
CA VAL A 719 -6.96 24.29 7.27
C VAL A 719 -6.49 24.10 5.82
N TRP A 720 -7.36 23.66 4.91
CA TRP A 720 -6.99 23.55 3.48
C TRP A 720 -6.57 24.91 2.90
N THR A 721 -7.25 26.00 3.27
CA THR A 721 -6.92 27.35 2.78
C THR A 721 -5.58 27.82 3.34
N ALA A 722 -5.29 27.54 4.62
CA ALA A 722 -4.00 27.83 5.23
C ALA A 722 -2.87 27.01 4.58
N MET A 723 -3.07 25.71 4.35
CA MET A 723 -2.10 24.81 3.71
C MET A 723 -1.81 25.21 2.26
N MET A 724 -2.86 25.41 1.47
CA MET A 724 -2.71 25.68 0.04
C MET A 724 -2.30 27.13 -0.27
N GLY A 725 -2.33 28.04 0.72
CA GLY A 725 -1.89 29.42 0.56
C GLY A 725 -0.40 29.52 0.19
N PRO A 726 0.53 29.13 1.09
CA PRO A 726 1.96 29.12 0.81
C PRO A 726 2.33 28.24 -0.40
N ILE A 727 1.70 27.08 -0.54
CA ILE A 727 1.90 26.15 -1.68
C ILE A 727 1.58 26.80 -3.02
N LEU A 728 0.47 27.54 -3.11
CA LEU A 728 0.02 28.16 -4.37
C LEU A 728 0.58 29.57 -4.62
N GLU A 729 1.24 30.21 -3.64
CA GLU A 729 1.87 31.54 -3.82
C GLU A 729 3.00 31.54 -4.89
N PRO A 730 3.96 30.58 -4.90
CA PRO A 730 5.02 30.55 -5.92
C PRO A 730 4.56 29.99 -7.27
N MET A 731 3.42 29.30 -7.34
CA MET A 731 2.92 28.65 -8.55
C MET A 731 2.25 29.63 -9.52
N GLU A 732 2.52 29.49 -10.82
CA GLU A 732 1.82 30.25 -11.89
C GLU A 732 0.29 30.15 -11.73
N ILE A 733 -0.44 31.24 -12.01
CA ILE A 733 -1.91 31.23 -11.98
C ILE A 733 -2.42 30.67 -13.31
N VAL A 734 -2.74 29.38 -13.32
CA VAL A 734 -3.38 28.69 -14.44
C VAL A 734 -4.90 28.78 -14.32
N ASP A 735 -5.58 29.21 -15.39
CA ASP A 735 -7.04 29.16 -15.51
C ASP A 735 -7.51 27.74 -15.86
N PHE A 736 -8.64 27.32 -15.30
CA PHE A 736 -9.31 26.09 -15.74
C PHE A 736 -9.86 26.20 -17.17
N PRO A 737 -10.03 25.07 -17.89
CA PRO A 737 -10.72 25.05 -19.18
C PRO A 737 -12.11 25.70 -19.10
N ALA A 738 -12.49 26.40 -20.17
CA ALA A 738 -13.84 26.93 -20.28
C ALA A 738 -14.84 25.78 -20.43
N ARG A 739 -15.97 25.85 -19.69
CA ARG A 739 -17.03 24.83 -19.71
C ARG A 739 -17.48 24.52 -21.15
N ALA A 740 -17.54 23.24 -21.50
CA ALA A 740 -17.90 22.74 -22.82
C ALA A 740 -19.41 22.77 -23.08
N ASN A 741 -20.24 22.66 -22.04
CA ASN A 741 -21.70 22.47 -22.12
C ASN A 741 -22.04 21.13 -22.78
N VAL A 742 -21.55 20.03 -22.21
CA VAL A 742 -21.85 18.67 -22.68
C VAL A 742 -23.29 18.27 -22.32
N GLY A 743 -23.87 17.39 -23.14
CA GLY A 743 -25.22 16.86 -22.91
C GLY A 743 -26.37 17.76 -23.36
N GLU A 744 -27.58 17.35 -23.02
CA GLU A 744 -28.81 18.13 -23.19
C GLU A 744 -29.40 18.43 -21.80
N ASP A 745 -29.88 19.67 -21.60
CA ASP A 745 -30.51 20.07 -20.34
C ASP A 745 -31.90 19.41 -20.22
N ILE A 746 -32.07 18.54 -19.22
CA ILE A 746 -33.33 17.85 -18.95
C ILE A 746 -34.21 18.77 -18.09
N PRO A 747 -35.33 19.32 -18.60
CA PRO A 747 -36.23 20.12 -17.78
C PRO A 747 -36.94 19.22 -16.75
N ILE A 748 -37.33 19.81 -15.62
CA ILE A 748 -37.95 19.04 -14.54
C ILE A 748 -39.15 18.25 -15.07
N ARG A 749 -39.20 16.94 -14.77
CA ARG A 749 -40.35 16.09 -15.10
C ARG A 749 -41.58 16.62 -14.37
N GLN A 750 -42.41 17.39 -15.07
CA GLN A 750 -43.69 17.82 -14.52
C GLN A 750 -44.46 16.55 -14.09
N PRO A 751 -44.99 16.49 -12.85
CA PRO A 751 -45.85 15.39 -12.46
C PRO A 751 -47.00 15.33 -13.45
N SER A 752 -47.14 14.20 -14.16
CA SER A 752 -48.23 14.00 -15.10
C SER A 752 -49.53 14.30 -14.37
N PRO A 753 -50.43 15.16 -14.89
CA PRO A 753 -51.58 15.62 -14.14
C PRO A 753 -52.39 14.41 -13.70
N SER A 754 -52.43 14.17 -12.38
CA SER A 754 -53.18 13.07 -11.79
C SER A 754 -54.59 13.08 -12.36
N PRO A 755 -55.09 11.97 -12.92
CA PRO A 755 -56.36 11.96 -13.63
C PRO A 755 -57.45 12.44 -12.68
N SER A 756 -58.00 13.61 -12.99
CA SER A 756 -59.06 14.23 -12.18
C SER A 756 -60.18 13.22 -11.98
N PRO A 757 -60.68 13.01 -10.74
CA PRO A 757 -61.68 12.00 -10.48
C PRO A 757 -62.90 12.24 -11.37
N THR A 758 -63.23 11.22 -12.16
CA THR A 758 -64.42 11.25 -13.03
C THR A 758 -65.66 11.43 -12.15
N PRO A 759 -66.54 12.40 -12.43
CA PRO A 759 -67.72 12.62 -11.60
C PRO A 759 -68.63 11.39 -11.64
N GLU A 760 -68.93 10.86 -10.47
CA GLU A 760 -69.79 9.69 -10.30
C GLU A 760 -71.22 10.00 -10.74
N VAL A 761 -71.73 9.22 -11.70
CA VAL A 761 -73.08 9.41 -12.24
C VAL A 761 -74.09 8.79 -11.28
N THR A 762 -74.89 9.62 -10.62
CA THR A 762 -75.99 9.17 -9.77
C THR A 762 -77.14 8.65 -10.63
N GLU A 763 -77.43 7.35 -10.58
CA GLU A 763 -78.70 6.78 -11.05
C GLU A 763 -79.67 6.50 -9.89
N THR A 764 -80.96 6.65 -10.19
CA THR A 764 -82.08 6.71 -9.25
C THR A 764 -82.51 5.33 -8.73
N THR A 765 -83.02 5.25 -7.50
CA THR A 765 -83.91 4.17 -7.05
C THR A 765 -85.00 4.76 -6.16
N GLU A 766 -86.23 4.23 -6.29
CA GLU A 766 -87.47 4.84 -5.81
C GLU A 766 -88.19 3.93 -4.79
N ALA A 767 -88.67 4.52 -3.68
CA ALA A 767 -89.73 4.06 -2.74
C ALA A 767 -89.56 2.69 -2.02
N PRO A 768 -89.86 2.58 -0.70
CA PRO A 768 -91.24 2.76 -0.20
C PRO A 768 -91.43 3.44 1.18
N GLU A 769 -92.70 3.69 1.52
CA GLU A 769 -93.29 4.17 2.79
C GLU A 769 -94.25 3.08 3.37
N PRO A 770 -94.82 3.15 4.60
CA PRO A 770 -94.60 4.10 5.71
C PRO A 770 -94.46 3.47 7.15
N GLU A 771 -94.41 4.37 8.14
CA GLU A 771 -94.39 4.32 9.64
C GLU A 771 -95.28 3.32 10.44
N PRO A 772 -95.07 3.09 11.78
CA PRO A 772 -95.19 4.13 12.85
C PRO A 772 -94.28 4.08 14.12
N GLU A 773 -93.97 5.29 14.64
CA GLU A 773 -94.11 5.85 16.03
C GLU A 773 -94.61 4.98 17.24
N PRO A 774 -94.45 5.41 18.52
CA PRO A 774 -93.23 5.81 19.29
C PRO A 774 -93.23 5.26 20.76
N GLU A 775 -92.18 5.48 21.60
CA GLU A 775 -92.35 5.44 23.08
C GLU A 775 -91.23 6.13 23.93
N GLN A 776 -91.44 6.21 25.25
CA GLN A 776 -90.92 7.23 26.20
C GLN A 776 -90.99 6.69 27.66
N THR A 777 -90.21 7.10 28.70
CA THR A 777 -89.20 8.15 28.96
C THR A 777 -88.35 7.78 30.23
N THR A 778 -87.35 8.61 30.60
CA THR A 778 -86.93 8.93 32.01
C THR A 778 -85.82 8.13 32.74
N GLU A 779 -84.67 8.82 32.93
CA GLU A 779 -83.79 9.06 34.12
C GLU A 779 -83.29 7.97 35.11
N GLU A 780 -81.94 7.98 35.31
CA GLU A 780 -81.09 7.89 36.55
C GLU A 780 -81.25 6.78 37.64
N PRO A 781 -80.26 6.55 38.55
CA PRO A 781 -78.91 7.17 38.72
C PRO A 781 -77.72 6.16 38.89
N GLU A 782 -76.52 6.70 39.16
CA GLU A 782 -75.23 6.06 39.51
C GLU A 782 -75.25 5.27 40.86
N PRO A 783 -74.36 4.29 41.08
CA PRO A 783 -73.21 4.54 42.00
C PRO A 783 -71.91 3.71 41.78
N GLU A 784 -70.78 4.20 42.30
CA GLU A 784 -69.58 3.43 42.77
C GLU A 784 -69.95 2.48 43.96
N PRO A 785 -69.14 1.46 44.40
CA PRO A 785 -67.66 1.43 44.42
C PRO A 785 -66.95 0.04 44.31
N GLU A 786 -65.65 0.06 44.64
CA GLU A 786 -64.80 -0.97 45.30
C GLU A 786 -63.89 -1.92 44.49
N GLU A 787 -62.71 -2.14 45.09
CA GLU A 787 -61.50 -2.78 44.56
C GLU A 787 -61.52 -4.31 44.69
N THR A 788 -60.74 -5.02 43.86
CA THR A 788 -60.05 -6.25 44.34
C THR A 788 -58.70 -6.46 43.62
N THR A 789 -57.72 -6.87 44.40
CA THR A 789 -56.29 -7.09 44.09
C THR A 789 -56.02 -8.30 43.18
N GLU A 790 -55.01 -8.21 42.30
CA GLU A 790 -54.13 -9.33 41.93
C GLU A 790 -52.64 -8.90 41.98
N GLU A 791 -51.74 -9.86 42.20
CA GLU A 791 -50.34 -9.66 42.62
C GLU A 791 -49.34 -9.40 41.47
N PRO A 792 -48.16 -8.79 41.75
CA PRO A 792 -47.12 -8.53 40.75
C PRO A 792 -46.16 -9.72 40.53
N ASP A 793 -45.73 -9.91 39.29
CA ASP A 793 -44.63 -10.84 38.89
C ASP A 793 -43.25 -10.16 39.10
N PRO A 794 -42.15 -10.90 39.34
CA PRO A 794 -40.98 -10.36 40.06
C PRO A 794 -39.94 -9.62 39.21
N GLU A 795 -39.30 -8.68 39.89
CA GLU A 795 -38.26 -7.76 39.41
C GLU A 795 -36.87 -8.45 39.23
N PRO A 796 -36.08 -8.13 38.18
CA PRO A 796 -34.73 -8.67 38.00
C PRO A 796 -33.72 -8.03 38.97
N THR A 797 -32.81 -8.87 39.49
CA THR A 797 -31.87 -8.50 40.57
C THR A 797 -30.71 -7.61 40.09
N PRO A 798 -30.31 -6.56 40.82
CA PRO A 798 -29.16 -5.72 40.46
C PRO A 798 -27.80 -6.40 40.77
N PRO A 799 -26.72 -6.02 40.06
CA PRO A 799 -25.37 -6.53 40.29
C PRO A 799 -24.75 -6.01 41.61
N PRO A 800 -23.79 -6.74 42.21
CA PRO A 800 -23.21 -6.37 43.49
C PRO A 800 -22.21 -5.21 43.39
N SER A 801 -22.28 -4.28 44.35
CA SER A 801 -21.32 -3.19 44.55
C SER A 801 -19.94 -3.72 45.00
N PRO A 802 -18.82 -3.16 44.54
CA PRO A 802 -17.49 -3.54 45.00
C PRO A 802 -17.24 -3.12 46.47
N ALA A 803 -16.46 -3.95 47.18
CA ALA A 803 -15.97 -3.67 48.53
C ALA A 803 -14.60 -2.95 48.48
N PRO A 804 -14.21 -2.19 49.51
CA PRO A 804 -12.98 -1.39 49.48
C PRO A 804 -11.72 -2.22 49.68
N THR A 805 -10.74 -2.03 48.79
CA THR A 805 -9.42 -2.67 48.91
C THR A 805 -8.51 -1.85 49.82
N VAL A 806 -7.91 -2.52 50.81
CA VAL A 806 -6.98 -1.94 51.78
C VAL A 806 -5.54 -2.21 51.33
N SER A 807 -4.69 -1.19 51.38
CA SER A 807 -3.25 -1.32 51.08
C SER A 807 -2.52 -2.26 52.05
N PRO A 808 -1.57 -3.04 51.56
CA PRO A 808 -0.33 -3.37 52.28
C PRO A 808 0.85 -2.55 51.72
N ALA A 809 1.93 -2.48 52.51
CA ALA A 809 3.12 -1.71 52.17
C ALA A 809 4.22 -2.56 51.50
N LEU A 810 5.22 -1.85 50.95
CA LEU A 810 6.58 -2.30 50.56
C LEU A 810 7.17 -3.34 51.55
N PRO A 811 8.05 -4.25 51.09
CA PRO A 811 9.35 -3.89 50.50
C PRO A 811 9.34 -3.71 48.98
#